data_AF-A0A428NJF3-F1
#
_entry.id   AF-A0A428NJF3-F1
#
_cell.length_a   1.000
_cell.length_b   1.000
_cell.length_c   1.000
_cell.angle_alpha   90.00
_cell.angle_beta   90.00
_cell.angle_gamma   90.00
#
_symmetry.space_group_name_H-M   'P 1'
#
loop_
_entity.id
_entity.type
_entity.pdbx_description
1 polymer ?
#
loop_
_entity_poly.entity_id
_entity_poly.type
_entity_poly.pdbx_seq_one_letter_code
_entity_poly.pdbx_strand_id
1 'polypeptide(L)'
;MAARNAQIRDWINTGKHVILTDYEHATSDPSASNSGDFDETDTESVSGDGSSIVSSTASTTSAPMVEKLLASDDDALIPKQAEVDLVFRKGKYLWSHLVTSARSLPAASLSTGLNDPSIVLKDVPALPEALPRRGMLVGRPFWHVPGISTDRDDDDQNEDFDLQHLHGARKYFCLSYPTPVECRVSPQVAIGNDKASTAPGDGPYPPGLLLLTLCWSYIFSVRFWELQGKQVMYTSHALQPRPNRNIRNRRGRISIHLGASTSQDLLRWLCALLAPKPGWSVQGGGHAPWTAFCSGGVEFAIISDEATTFTPNGQAPSSDEAVELLVELGCLYGLDSAQRGDGKHDPLSPIVAGFVAVLALPFYRAMELQPQFLAPTLQLNPTEMRPDLIRQYVADLRYYMTLSMHPMSVGSIIWSIFWQPDVECNLVSPWLSSTLGVLRPLIDSGNLDILVKAFALRRPRVALWWLGIFLLGSPTIPGLIVRYLETSEERWGYATMGSPDTTVSSWTGSPQSFLDEGTSRAYVDLNESVSKADLLRCRYNLRLQDTSSALLAWQPFGVAPKTMIEPGLWPWLEHRFKRTYEHWVWYIKKGDAVARQDVQQGFRKDTGRFVEAVTDCLNVIHLDGMAERSTNANLEPSREATLRMINYCMEDMAGDRDTEVLIIPGARTHPWLKGWRGLEG
;
A
#
# COMPACT_ATOMS: atom_id res chain seq x y z
N MET A 1 -0.12 10.95 42.12
CA MET A 1 -0.82 11.62 41.01
C MET A 1 0.05 12.68 40.32
N ALA A 2 0.56 13.71 41.00
CA ALA A 2 1.37 14.77 40.36
C ALA A 2 2.64 14.26 39.62
N ALA A 3 3.36 13.31 40.20
CA ALA A 3 4.55 12.69 39.58
C ALA A 3 4.20 11.87 38.33
N ARG A 4 3.10 11.08 38.38
CA ARG A 4 2.61 10.28 37.23
C ARG A 4 2.09 11.17 36.11
N ASN A 5 1.44 12.30 36.44
CA ASN A 5 1.03 13.30 35.45
C ASN A 5 2.23 14.05 34.83
N ALA A 6 3.32 14.26 35.58
CA ALA A 6 4.56 14.81 35.02
C ALA A 6 5.25 13.83 34.06
N GLN A 7 5.20 12.54 34.38
CA GLN A 7 5.72 11.46 33.55
C GLN A 7 4.92 11.29 32.25
N ILE A 8 3.58 11.30 32.32
CA ILE A 8 2.69 11.31 31.15
C ILE A 8 2.93 12.54 30.27
N ARG A 9 3.16 13.71 30.89
CA ARG A 9 3.56 14.93 30.17
C ARG A 9 4.88 14.77 29.42
N ASP A 10 5.91 14.19 30.03
CA ASP A 10 7.20 13.94 29.36
C ASP A 10 7.05 12.95 28.18
N TRP A 11 6.20 11.93 28.31
CA TRP A 11 5.98 10.92 27.27
C TRP A 11 5.27 11.46 26.03
N ILE A 12 4.18 12.21 26.22
CA ILE A 12 3.44 12.87 25.12
C ILE A 12 4.37 13.82 24.35
N ASN A 13 5.24 14.55 25.09
CA ASN A 13 6.15 15.55 24.54
C ASN A 13 7.35 14.95 23.80
N THR A 14 7.93 13.85 24.28
CA THR A 14 9.25 13.38 23.83
C THR A 14 9.23 12.07 23.06
N GLY A 15 8.20 11.22 23.23
CA GLY A 15 8.20 9.85 22.71
C GLY A 15 9.28 8.94 23.33
N LYS A 16 9.90 9.32 24.46
CA LYS A 16 11.07 8.64 25.05
C LYS A 16 10.84 7.22 25.57
N HIS A 17 9.59 6.73 25.63
CA HIS A 17 9.29 5.35 26.01
C HIS A 17 8.95 4.43 24.83
N VAL A 18 9.34 4.81 23.61
CA VAL A 18 9.54 3.81 22.56
C VAL A 18 10.76 3.01 22.98
N ILE A 19 10.56 1.74 23.34
CA ILE A 19 11.63 0.75 23.46
C ILE A 19 12.60 1.01 22.30
N LEU A 20 13.85 1.34 22.62
CA LEU A 20 14.98 1.24 21.71
C LEU A 20 14.99 -0.21 21.22
N THR A 21 14.30 -0.47 20.12
CA THR A 21 14.53 -1.68 19.35
C THR A 21 15.94 -1.52 18.78
N ASP A 22 16.74 -2.58 18.83
CA ASP A 22 18.17 -2.62 18.44
C ASP A 22 18.49 -2.18 16.99
N TYR A 23 17.53 -1.60 16.27
CA TYR A 23 17.68 -1.07 14.93
C TYR A 23 18.35 0.31 14.85
N GLU A 24 18.42 1.08 15.94
CA GLU A 24 19.01 2.43 15.90
C GLU A 24 20.53 2.47 16.10
N HIS A 25 21.18 1.37 16.52
CA HIS A 25 22.65 1.31 16.64
C HIS A 25 23.39 0.90 15.37
N ALA A 26 22.70 0.52 14.29
CA ALA A 26 23.35 0.08 13.05
C ALA A 26 23.68 1.20 12.06
N THR A 27 23.43 2.49 12.38
CA THR A 27 23.60 3.59 11.41
C THR A 27 24.54 4.71 11.83
N SER A 28 25.36 4.51 12.86
CA SER A 28 26.38 5.46 13.26
C SER A 28 27.76 4.81 13.41
N ASP A 29 28.38 4.42 12.28
CA ASP A 29 29.84 4.47 12.16
C ASP A 29 30.28 4.45 10.68
N PRO A 30 30.75 5.58 10.11
CA PRO A 30 31.31 5.63 8.78
C PRO A 30 32.84 5.46 8.82
N SER A 31 33.34 4.38 9.43
CA SER A 31 34.76 4.01 9.33
C SER A 31 35.04 2.61 9.88
N ALA A 32 34.86 1.59 9.05
CA ALA A 32 35.51 0.29 9.25
C ALA A 32 35.78 -0.36 7.90
N SER A 33 36.84 0.11 7.24
CA SER A 33 37.59 -0.67 6.26
C SER A 33 38.35 -1.77 7.02
N ASN A 34 38.02 -3.05 6.81
CA ASN A 34 38.89 -4.15 7.22
C ASN A 34 39.28 -4.97 5.99
N SER A 35 40.37 -4.53 5.38
CA SER A 35 41.38 -5.35 4.71
C SER A 35 42.39 -5.85 5.75
N GLY A 36 42.82 -7.11 5.64
CA GLY A 36 43.89 -7.72 6.45
C GLY A 36 43.60 -9.21 6.61
N ASP A 37 44.09 -10.06 5.71
CA ASP A 37 45.41 -10.71 5.79
C ASP A 37 45.74 -11.20 7.20
N PHE A 38 45.73 -12.52 7.36
CA PHE A 38 46.50 -13.20 8.40
C PHE A 38 47.19 -14.42 7.79
N ASP A 39 48.51 -14.34 7.87
CA ASP A 39 49.53 -15.28 7.42
C ASP A 39 49.48 -16.66 8.08
N GLU A 40 49.98 -17.59 7.29
CA GLU A 40 50.74 -18.81 7.59
C GLU A 40 51.22 -19.02 9.04
N THR A 41 50.95 -20.22 9.54
CA THR A 41 51.97 -21.03 10.22
C THR A 41 51.82 -22.50 9.81
N ASP A 42 52.82 -22.99 9.08
CA ASP A 42 53.08 -24.41 8.81
C ASP A 42 53.53 -25.15 10.07
N THR A 43 53.13 -26.43 10.21
CA THR A 43 54.05 -27.57 10.38
C THR A 43 53.33 -28.94 10.43
N GLU A 44 53.67 -29.76 9.43
CA GLU A 44 53.97 -31.21 9.46
C GLU A 44 52.91 -32.28 9.79
N SER A 45 52.52 -32.97 8.71
CA SER A 45 52.49 -34.43 8.47
C SER A 45 51.77 -35.38 9.45
N VAL A 46 50.86 -36.19 8.91
CA VAL A 46 51.02 -37.66 8.74
C VAL A 46 49.80 -38.24 8.00
N SER A 47 50.13 -39.11 7.04
CA SER A 47 49.29 -39.99 6.22
C SER A 47 48.36 -40.95 6.98
N GLY A 48 47.18 -41.24 6.43
CA GLY A 48 46.38 -42.39 6.84
C GLY A 48 45.07 -42.55 6.07
N ASP A 49 45.01 -43.57 5.22
CA ASP A 49 43.82 -44.10 4.54
C ASP A 49 42.64 -44.38 5.48
N GLY A 50 41.41 -44.32 4.92
CA GLY A 50 40.30 -45.13 5.44
C GLY A 50 38.92 -44.50 5.35
N SER A 51 38.18 -44.87 4.30
CA SER A 51 36.76 -45.27 4.32
C SER A 51 35.85 -44.68 5.43
N SER A 52 34.79 -43.97 5.06
CA SER A 52 33.39 -44.44 5.18
C SER A 52 32.34 -43.34 5.41
N ILE A 53 31.14 -43.65 4.91
CA ILE A 53 29.81 -43.13 5.27
C ILE A 53 29.39 -41.77 4.68
N VAL A 54 28.90 -41.84 3.44
CA VAL A 54 27.82 -40.96 2.97
C VAL A 54 26.56 -41.30 3.78
N SER A 55 26.24 -40.48 4.77
CA SER A 55 24.92 -40.51 5.40
C SER A 55 24.01 -39.52 4.69
N SER A 56 23.33 -40.02 3.67
CA SER A 56 22.16 -39.40 3.08
C SER A 56 21.02 -39.38 4.09
N THR A 57 20.80 -38.25 4.76
CA THR A 57 19.51 -37.95 5.38
C THR A 57 18.75 -37.04 4.43
N ALA A 58 17.96 -37.67 3.57
CA ALA A 58 16.84 -37.02 2.91
C ALA A 58 15.81 -36.67 3.99
N SER A 59 15.90 -35.45 4.53
CA SER A 59 14.81 -34.86 5.29
C SER A 59 13.68 -34.57 4.32
N THR A 60 12.70 -35.48 4.31
CA THR A 60 11.37 -35.22 3.76
C THR A 60 10.82 -34.04 4.54
N THR A 61 10.89 -32.84 3.96
CA THR A 61 10.17 -31.66 4.44
C THR A 61 8.69 -31.97 4.32
N SER A 62 8.11 -32.49 5.40
CA SER A 62 6.67 -32.48 5.59
C SER A 62 6.22 -31.02 5.49
N ALA A 63 5.23 -30.77 4.63
CA ALA A 63 4.55 -29.48 4.63
C ALA A 63 4.12 -29.15 6.07
N PRO A 64 4.29 -27.92 6.56
CA PRO A 64 3.89 -27.56 7.92
C PRO A 64 2.42 -27.95 8.11
N MET A 65 2.11 -28.72 9.16
CA MET A 65 0.72 -29.05 9.50
C MET A 65 -0.02 -27.73 9.79
N VAL A 66 -0.97 -27.37 8.93
CA VAL A 66 -1.84 -26.22 9.15
C VAL A 66 -2.79 -26.54 10.31
N GLU A 67 -2.60 -25.87 11.44
CA GLU A 67 -3.46 -26.01 12.62
C GLU A 67 -4.84 -25.41 12.30
N LYS A 68 -5.91 -26.12 12.67
CA LYS A 68 -7.29 -25.70 12.36
C LYS A 68 -7.90 -24.99 13.56
N LEU A 69 -8.75 -23.99 13.30
CA LEU A 69 -9.56 -23.37 14.33
C LEU A 69 -10.61 -24.38 14.82
N LEU A 70 -10.50 -24.78 16.08
CA LEU A 70 -11.49 -25.60 16.77
C LEU A 70 -12.27 -24.68 17.71
N ALA A 71 -13.58 -24.55 17.48
CA ALA A 71 -14.44 -23.75 18.34
C ALA A 71 -14.60 -24.41 19.73
N SER A 72 -14.87 -23.58 20.74
CA SER A 72 -15.12 -24.03 22.11
C SER A 72 -16.21 -23.17 22.73
N ASP A 73 -17.22 -23.80 23.33
CA ASP A 73 -18.31 -23.06 23.98
C ASP A 73 -17.96 -22.61 25.40
N ASP A 74 -16.89 -23.17 25.98
CA ASP A 74 -16.46 -22.98 27.37
C ASP A 74 -15.17 -22.16 27.51
N ASP A 75 -14.64 -21.58 26.42
CA ASP A 75 -13.38 -20.84 26.41
C ASP A 75 -13.60 -19.33 26.16
N ALA A 76 -12.82 -18.49 26.86
CA ALA A 76 -12.97 -17.03 26.79
C ALA A 76 -12.23 -16.38 25.61
N LEU A 77 -11.26 -17.07 24.99
CA LEU A 77 -10.47 -16.59 23.85
C LEU A 77 -10.92 -17.27 22.55
N ILE A 78 -11.33 -18.53 22.61
CA ILE A 78 -11.81 -19.28 21.46
C ILE A 78 -13.29 -18.98 21.25
N PRO A 79 -13.72 -18.59 20.03
CA PRO A 79 -15.11 -18.30 19.75
C PRO A 79 -15.98 -19.57 19.77
N LYS A 80 -17.29 -19.38 19.99
CA LYS A 80 -18.29 -20.44 19.97
C LYS A 80 -18.51 -20.94 18.55
N GLN A 81 -18.95 -22.20 18.41
CA GLN A 81 -19.18 -22.78 17.07
C GLN A 81 -20.23 -21.99 16.28
N ALA A 82 -21.26 -21.50 16.95
CA ALA A 82 -22.31 -20.67 16.34
C ALA A 82 -21.77 -19.34 15.78
N GLU A 83 -20.79 -18.73 16.46
CA GLU A 83 -20.15 -17.48 16.03
C GLU A 83 -19.25 -17.71 14.83
N VAL A 84 -18.45 -18.79 14.86
CA VAL A 84 -17.61 -19.24 13.75
C VAL A 84 -18.45 -19.49 12.49
N ASP A 85 -19.54 -20.23 12.62
CA ASP A 85 -20.44 -20.54 11.50
C ASP A 85 -21.17 -19.29 10.98
N LEU A 86 -21.55 -18.37 11.86
CA LEU A 86 -22.18 -17.10 11.46
C LEU A 86 -21.22 -16.22 10.65
N VAL A 87 -19.99 -16.00 11.14
CA VAL A 87 -19.00 -15.17 10.45
C VAL A 87 -18.59 -15.79 9.12
N PHE A 88 -18.42 -17.11 9.06
CA PHE A 88 -18.14 -17.83 7.81
C PHE A 88 -19.26 -17.60 6.78
N ARG A 89 -20.54 -17.72 7.19
CA ARG A 89 -21.68 -17.48 6.29
C ARG A 89 -21.76 -16.04 5.82
N LYS A 90 -21.54 -15.06 6.71
CA LYS A 90 -21.50 -13.63 6.35
C LYS A 90 -20.45 -13.36 5.27
N GLY A 91 -19.22 -13.82 5.48
CA GLY A 91 -18.13 -13.64 4.52
C GLY A 91 -18.43 -14.31 3.18
N LYS A 92 -18.88 -15.57 3.19
CA LYS A 92 -19.24 -16.30 1.98
C LYS A 92 -20.36 -15.61 1.21
N TYR A 93 -21.44 -15.20 1.89
CA TYR A 93 -22.56 -14.50 1.29
C TYR A 93 -22.11 -13.21 0.59
N LEU A 94 -21.36 -12.37 1.31
CA LEU A 94 -20.90 -11.08 0.81
C LEU A 94 -20.04 -11.22 -0.43
N TRP A 95 -18.98 -12.03 -0.35
CA TRP A 95 -18.05 -12.19 -1.46
C TRP A 95 -18.71 -12.89 -2.65
N SER A 96 -19.62 -13.84 -2.41
CA SER A 96 -20.39 -14.48 -3.49
C SER A 96 -21.33 -13.48 -4.18
N HIS A 97 -21.95 -12.58 -3.42
CA HIS A 97 -22.78 -11.51 -3.95
C HIS A 97 -21.95 -10.53 -4.79
N LEU A 98 -20.78 -10.11 -4.29
CA LEU A 98 -19.85 -9.22 -5.00
C LEU A 98 -19.35 -9.85 -6.31
N VAL A 99 -18.94 -11.13 -6.29
CA VAL A 99 -18.49 -11.84 -7.49
C VAL A 99 -19.62 -12.04 -8.49
N THR A 100 -20.82 -12.40 -8.04
CA THR A 100 -22.01 -12.52 -8.91
C THR A 100 -22.34 -11.17 -9.56
N SER A 101 -22.31 -10.08 -8.78
CA SER A 101 -22.53 -8.72 -9.28
C SER A 101 -21.45 -8.31 -10.28
N ALA A 102 -20.18 -8.59 -9.97
CA ALA A 102 -19.05 -8.32 -10.86
C ALA A 102 -19.17 -9.05 -12.20
N ARG A 103 -19.64 -10.31 -12.21
CA ARG A 103 -19.90 -11.09 -13.44
C ARG A 103 -21.04 -10.53 -14.29
N SER A 104 -21.98 -9.81 -13.68
CA SER A 104 -23.09 -9.17 -14.40
C SER A 104 -22.67 -7.87 -15.10
N LEU A 105 -21.51 -7.31 -14.77
CA LEU A 105 -20.98 -6.11 -15.42
C LEU A 105 -20.39 -6.47 -16.79
N PRO A 106 -20.49 -5.57 -17.79
CA PRO A 106 -19.86 -5.77 -19.09
C PRO A 106 -18.34 -6.04 -18.97
N ALA A 107 -17.78 -6.85 -19.87
CA ALA A 107 -16.36 -7.24 -19.83
C ALA A 107 -15.41 -6.03 -19.78
N ALA A 108 -15.68 -4.99 -20.58
CA ALA A 108 -14.88 -3.77 -20.62
C ALA A 108 -15.27 -2.73 -19.56
N SER A 109 -16.43 -2.84 -18.92
CA SER A 109 -16.91 -1.84 -17.96
C SER A 109 -16.22 -2.01 -16.62
N LEU A 110 -15.59 -0.96 -16.12
CA LEU A 110 -15.31 -0.84 -14.69
C LEU A 110 -16.45 -0.10 -14.00
N SER A 111 -16.62 -0.34 -12.69
CA SER A 111 -17.63 0.36 -11.89
C SER A 111 -17.40 1.88 -11.91
N THR A 112 -18.47 2.64 -11.70
CA THR A 112 -18.44 4.09 -11.57
C THR A 112 -17.37 4.53 -10.56
N GLY A 113 -16.37 5.31 -11.01
CA GLY A 113 -15.32 5.88 -10.16
C GLY A 113 -13.89 5.43 -10.48
N LEU A 114 -13.65 4.24 -11.05
CA LEU A 114 -12.27 3.78 -11.32
C LEU A 114 -11.56 4.50 -12.48
N ASN A 115 -12.32 5.25 -13.30
CA ASN A 115 -11.78 6.13 -14.34
C ASN A 115 -11.34 7.51 -13.80
N ASP A 116 -11.57 7.79 -12.51
CA ASP A 116 -11.15 9.04 -11.86
C ASP A 116 -10.19 8.72 -10.71
N PRO A 117 -8.86 8.84 -10.92
CA PRO A 117 -7.89 8.64 -9.85
C PRO A 117 -8.04 9.61 -8.68
N SER A 118 -8.76 10.73 -8.81
CA SER A 118 -8.91 11.69 -7.70
C SER A 118 -9.73 11.13 -6.53
N ILE A 119 -10.47 10.03 -6.74
CA ILE A 119 -11.25 9.38 -5.67
C ILE A 119 -10.37 8.94 -4.48
N VAL A 120 -9.07 8.69 -4.67
CA VAL A 120 -8.15 8.28 -3.60
C VAL A 120 -7.56 9.44 -2.81
N LEU A 121 -7.81 10.68 -3.23
CA LEU A 121 -7.28 11.88 -2.58
C LEU A 121 -8.37 12.53 -1.73
N LYS A 122 -8.26 12.40 -0.40
CA LYS A 122 -9.05 13.17 0.57
C LYS A 122 -8.19 14.23 1.24
N ASP A 123 -7.40 13.85 2.24
CA ASP A 123 -6.57 14.79 3.01
C ASP A 123 -5.06 14.47 2.87
N VAL A 124 -4.67 13.85 1.74
CA VAL A 124 -3.25 13.60 1.39
C VAL A 124 -2.51 14.94 1.31
N PRO A 125 -1.32 15.11 1.91
CA PRO A 125 -0.53 16.33 1.77
C PRO A 125 0.25 16.34 0.46
N ALA A 126 0.42 17.51 -0.16
CA ALA A 126 1.32 17.65 -1.29
C ALA A 126 2.77 17.47 -0.84
N LEU A 127 3.61 16.92 -1.72
CA LEU A 127 5.06 17.05 -1.57
C LEU A 127 5.47 18.54 -1.56
N PRO A 128 6.48 18.92 -0.76
CA PRO A 128 7.02 20.29 -0.75
C PRO A 128 7.50 20.74 -2.14
N GLU A 129 7.40 22.04 -2.42
CA GLU A 129 7.83 22.63 -3.70
C GLU A 129 9.34 22.55 -3.92
N ALA A 130 10.11 22.44 -2.83
CA ALA A 130 11.55 22.31 -2.83
C ALA A 130 11.96 21.10 -1.99
N LEU A 131 12.36 20.03 -2.67
CA LEU A 131 12.79 18.78 -2.05
C LEU A 131 14.31 18.75 -1.84
N PRO A 132 14.78 18.07 -0.78
CA PRO A 132 16.19 17.72 -0.67
C PRO A 132 16.66 16.88 -1.86
N ARG A 133 17.90 17.10 -2.30
CA ARG A 133 18.47 16.39 -3.47
C ARG A 133 18.69 14.89 -3.26
N ARG A 134 18.79 14.42 -2.01
CA ARG A 134 19.05 13.04 -1.61
C ARG A 134 18.60 12.78 -0.17
N GLY A 135 18.58 11.51 0.23
CA GLY A 135 18.28 11.08 1.60
C GLY A 135 16.79 10.80 1.80
N MET A 136 16.31 11.06 3.01
CA MET A 136 14.92 10.82 3.41
C MET A 136 14.21 12.15 3.65
N LEU A 137 12.98 12.27 3.18
CA LEU A 137 12.04 13.29 3.63
C LEU A 137 11.23 12.70 4.79
N VAL A 138 11.00 13.49 5.83
CA VAL A 138 10.24 13.05 7.01
C VAL A 138 9.04 13.97 7.17
N GLY A 139 7.90 13.39 7.52
CA GLY A 139 6.75 14.16 7.97
C GLY A 139 5.97 13.41 9.03
N ARG A 140 5.03 14.11 9.67
CA ARG A 140 4.12 13.50 10.65
C ARG A 140 2.75 14.17 10.60
N PRO A 141 1.67 13.45 10.96
CA PRO A 141 0.34 14.02 11.00
C PRO A 141 0.14 14.82 12.29
N PHE A 142 -0.83 15.72 12.26
CA PHE A 142 -1.36 16.43 13.40
C PHE A 142 -2.85 16.11 13.53
N TRP A 143 -3.28 15.80 14.75
CA TRP A 143 -4.60 15.27 15.06
C TRP A 143 -5.26 16.11 16.13
N HIS A 144 -6.57 16.26 16.01
CA HIS A 144 -7.41 16.76 17.08
C HIS A 144 -8.19 15.59 17.73
N VAL A 145 -8.18 15.52 19.05
CA VAL A 145 -8.85 14.51 19.86
C VAL A 145 -9.79 15.24 20.85
N PRO A 146 -11.11 15.27 20.57
CA PRO A 146 -12.07 15.95 21.43
C PRO A 146 -12.15 15.34 22.83
N GLY A 147 -12.38 16.17 23.84
CA GLY A 147 -12.67 15.73 25.22
C GLY A 147 -11.54 15.96 26.23
N ILE A 148 -10.56 16.81 25.89
CA ILE A 148 -9.43 17.10 26.77
C ILE A 148 -9.49 18.55 27.24
N SER A 149 -10.59 18.93 27.86
CA SER A 149 -10.59 20.07 28.75
C SER A 149 -10.22 19.55 30.14
N THR A 150 -9.03 19.91 30.61
CA THR A 150 -8.87 20.05 32.05
C THR A 150 -9.56 21.36 32.41
N ASP A 151 -10.85 21.31 32.72
CA ASP A 151 -11.46 22.38 33.50
C ASP A 151 -10.79 22.34 34.88
N ARG A 152 -9.67 23.06 34.99
CA ARG A 152 -9.13 23.54 36.25
C ARG A 152 -9.08 25.04 36.13
N ASP A 153 -10.00 25.70 36.82
CA ASP A 153 -9.95 27.10 37.20
C ASP A 153 -8.73 27.35 38.12
N ASP A 154 -7.52 27.15 37.62
CA ASP A 154 -6.29 27.58 38.30
C ASP A 154 -5.62 28.62 37.39
N ASP A 155 -5.78 29.88 37.77
CA ASP A 155 -5.31 31.15 37.18
C ASP A 155 -3.76 31.26 37.04
N ASP A 156 -3.03 30.15 36.96
CA ASP A 156 -1.57 30.16 36.77
C ASP A 156 -1.22 30.05 35.28
N GLN A 157 -0.86 31.19 34.69
CA GLN A 157 -0.38 31.40 33.32
C GLN A 157 0.94 30.65 33.02
N ASN A 158 0.93 29.32 33.03
CA ASN A 158 1.96 28.50 32.40
C ASN A 158 1.39 27.99 31.07
N GLU A 159 1.90 28.51 29.96
CA GLU A 159 1.65 28.10 28.56
C GLU A 159 0.87 26.77 28.46
N ASP A 160 -0.46 26.89 28.37
CA ASP A 160 -1.42 25.79 28.41
C ASP A 160 -1.05 24.71 27.38
N PHE A 161 -0.72 23.51 27.88
CA PHE A 161 -0.44 22.35 27.04
C PHE A 161 -1.75 21.84 26.42
N ASP A 162 -1.87 22.02 25.11
CA ASP A 162 -3.02 21.55 24.35
C ASP A 162 -2.97 20.03 24.14
N LEU A 163 -3.58 19.29 25.06
CA LEU A 163 -3.72 17.85 24.93
C LEU A 163 -4.70 17.46 23.80
N GLN A 164 -5.57 18.37 23.36
CA GLN A 164 -6.52 18.16 22.26
C GLN A 164 -5.83 18.04 20.92
N HIS A 165 -4.62 18.60 20.78
CA HIS A 165 -3.90 18.63 19.52
C HIS A 165 -2.58 17.86 19.61
N LEU A 166 -2.57 16.66 19.02
CA LEU A 166 -1.49 15.69 19.17
C LEU A 166 -0.87 15.34 17.82
N HIS A 167 0.44 15.23 17.82
CA HIS A 167 1.14 14.65 16.68
C HIS A 167 1.03 13.13 16.64
N GLY A 168 0.93 12.56 15.44
CA GLY A 168 1.05 11.11 15.24
C GLY A 168 2.44 10.65 14.82
N ALA A 169 2.51 9.36 14.46
CA ALA A 169 3.72 8.68 14.03
C ALA A 169 4.36 9.31 12.80
N ARG A 170 5.70 9.33 12.79
CA ARG A 170 6.49 9.83 11.66
C ARG A 170 6.44 8.86 10.48
N LYS A 171 6.43 9.41 9.26
CA LYS A 171 6.65 8.65 8.02
C LYS A 171 7.91 9.14 7.33
N TYR A 172 8.62 8.19 6.72
CA TYR A 172 9.90 8.42 6.07
C TYR A 172 9.78 8.07 4.58
N PHE A 173 10.17 9.01 3.72
CA PHE A 173 10.03 8.90 2.28
C PHE A 173 11.42 8.93 1.63
N CYS A 174 11.76 7.88 0.88
CA CYS A 174 13.03 7.78 0.21
C CYS A 174 13.07 8.69 -1.03
N LEU A 175 14.09 9.54 -1.12
CA LEU A 175 14.21 10.54 -2.19
C LEU A 175 15.11 10.11 -3.35
N SER A 176 15.73 8.93 -3.28
CA SER A 176 16.58 8.38 -4.34
C SER A 176 16.78 6.88 -4.17
N TYR A 177 16.74 6.14 -5.26
CA TYR A 177 16.97 4.70 -5.30
C TYR A 177 18.23 4.36 -6.11
N PRO A 178 18.87 3.21 -5.80
CA PRO A 178 20.11 2.79 -6.49
C PRO A 178 19.86 2.25 -7.90
N THR A 179 18.67 1.70 -8.17
CA THR A 179 18.33 1.08 -9.46
C THR A 179 16.97 1.56 -9.97
N PRO A 180 16.74 1.62 -11.29
CA PRO A 180 15.41 1.83 -11.85
C PRO A 180 14.57 0.54 -11.78
N VAL A 181 13.25 0.67 -11.90
CA VAL A 181 12.35 -0.49 -12.02
C VAL A 181 12.49 -1.08 -13.43
N GLU A 182 12.77 -2.37 -13.51
CA GLU A 182 12.87 -3.12 -14.76
C GLU A 182 11.50 -3.71 -15.13
N CYS A 183 10.91 -3.23 -16.22
CA CYS A 183 9.71 -3.80 -16.83
C CYS A 183 10.08 -4.84 -17.88
N ARG A 184 9.25 -5.88 -18.05
CA ARG A 184 9.42 -6.89 -19.11
C ARG A 184 8.19 -7.04 -19.98
N VAL A 185 8.41 -7.44 -21.22
CA VAL A 185 7.36 -7.91 -22.12
C VAL A 185 7.30 -9.42 -22.07
N SER A 186 6.13 -9.98 -21.81
CA SER A 186 5.88 -11.43 -21.81
C SER A 186 4.74 -11.79 -22.77
N PRO A 187 4.89 -12.85 -23.60
CA PRO A 187 3.79 -13.36 -24.43
C PRO A 187 2.72 -14.06 -23.61
N GLN A 188 3.07 -14.50 -22.39
CA GLN A 188 2.15 -15.01 -21.38
C GLN A 188 2.17 -14.02 -20.22
N VAL A 189 1.33 -12.99 -20.28
CA VAL A 189 0.96 -12.34 -19.02
C VAL A 189 0.12 -13.37 -18.27
N ALA A 190 0.34 -13.51 -16.96
CA ALA A 190 -0.27 -14.56 -16.14
C ALA A 190 -1.81 -14.50 -16.02
N ILE A 191 -2.45 -13.62 -16.80
CA ILE A 191 -3.78 -13.08 -16.53
C ILE A 191 -4.55 -13.05 -17.86
N GLY A 192 -5.69 -13.76 -17.90
CA GLY A 192 -6.58 -13.82 -19.06
C GLY A 192 -6.41 -15.05 -19.97
N ASN A 193 -6.47 -16.26 -19.40
CA ASN A 193 -6.66 -17.49 -20.18
C ASN A 193 -8.12 -17.98 -20.07
N ASP A 194 -9.06 -17.15 -20.53
CA ASP A 194 -10.31 -17.74 -21.02
C ASP A 194 -10.13 -17.98 -22.52
N LYS A 195 -10.34 -19.24 -22.94
CA LYS A 195 -10.34 -19.67 -24.35
C LYS A 195 -11.45 -18.99 -25.18
N ALA A 196 -12.18 -18.02 -24.62
CA ALA A 196 -13.30 -17.31 -25.23
C ALA A 196 -12.90 -15.99 -25.91
N SER A 197 -11.81 -15.31 -25.50
CA SER A 197 -11.36 -14.07 -26.14
C SER A 197 -10.33 -14.37 -27.23
N THR A 198 -10.82 -14.68 -28.43
CA THR A 198 -9.97 -14.94 -29.62
C THR A 198 -9.64 -13.68 -30.42
N ALA A 199 -10.15 -12.50 -30.05
CA ALA A 199 -9.83 -11.24 -30.71
C ALA A 199 -8.69 -10.49 -29.98
N PRO A 200 -7.66 -10.00 -30.70
CA PRO A 200 -6.69 -9.06 -30.15
C PRO A 200 -7.40 -7.77 -29.70
N GLY A 201 -7.46 -7.52 -28.39
CA GLY A 201 -8.13 -6.33 -27.81
C GLY A 201 -9.27 -6.62 -26.83
N ASP A 202 -9.73 -7.87 -26.72
CA ASP A 202 -10.80 -8.28 -25.77
C ASP A 202 -10.28 -8.67 -24.38
N GLY A 203 -9.03 -8.34 -24.06
CA GLY A 203 -8.45 -8.51 -22.73
C GLY A 203 -8.75 -7.29 -21.84
N PRO A 204 -8.70 -7.42 -20.50
CA PRO A 204 -8.93 -6.29 -19.58
C PRO A 204 -7.85 -5.20 -19.63
N TYR A 205 -6.79 -5.40 -20.42
CA TYR A 205 -5.67 -4.47 -20.52
C TYR A 205 -5.86 -3.53 -21.70
N PRO A 206 -5.82 -2.21 -21.49
CA PRO A 206 -5.93 -1.27 -22.59
C PRO A 206 -4.72 -1.37 -23.54
N PRO A 207 -4.92 -1.11 -24.84
CA PRO A 207 -3.84 -1.07 -25.81
C PRO A 207 -2.79 -0.04 -25.39
N GLY A 208 -1.51 -0.37 -25.58
CA GLY A 208 -0.40 0.53 -25.28
C GLY A 208 -0.05 0.72 -23.80
N LEU A 209 -0.61 -0.06 -22.88
CA LEU A 209 -0.39 0.07 -21.43
C LEU A 209 1.10 0.18 -21.02
N LEU A 210 1.99 -0.64 -21.59
CA LEU A 210 3.43 -0.54 -21.32
C LEU A 210 3.97 0.85 -21.68
N LEU A 211 3.65 1.34 -22.88
CA LEU A 211 4.14 2.62 -23.36
C LEU A 211 3.63 3.75 -22.46
N LEU A 212 2.34 3.74 -22.12
CA LEU A 212 1.73 4.75 -21.26
C LEU A 212 2.29 4.71 -19.84
N THR A 213 2.57 3.52 -19.31
CA THR A 213 3.23 3.36 -18.00
C THR A 213 4.64 3.97 -18.05
N LEU A 214 5.40 3.78 -19.12
CA LEU A 214 6.72 4.40 -19.28
C LEU A 214 6.64 5.93 -19.45
N CYS A 215 5.64 6.44 -20.17
CA CYS A 215 5.40 7.88 -20.32
C CYS A 215 5.09 8.52 -18.96
N TRP A 216 4.18 7.94 -18.19
CA TRP A 216 3.86 8.41 -16.85
C TRP A 216 5.04 8.26 -15.87
N SER A 217 5.80 7.16 -15.97
CA SER A 217 7.03 6.95 -15.18
C SER A 217 8.04 8.08 -15.38
N TYR A 218 8.20 8.53 -16.63
CA TYR A 218 9.00 9.69 -16.97
C TYR A 218 8.44 10.96 -16.33
N ILE A 219 7.16 11.28 -16.55
CA ILE A 219 6.53 12.50 -16.02
C ILE A 219 6.66 12.57 -14.49
N PHE A 220 6.36 11.48 -13.77
CA PHE A 220 6.53 11.40 -12.32
C PHE A 220 7.99 11.59 -11.91
N SER A 221 8.93 10.90 -12.57
CA SER A 221 10.34 10.98 -12.21
C SER A 221 10.94 12.36 -12.46
N VAL A 222 10.62 12.97 -13.61
CA VAL A 222 11.13 14.29 -13.98
C VAL A 222 10.52 15.36 -13.10
N ARG A 223 9.20 15.34 -12.85
CA ARG A 223 8.59 16.29 -11.90
C ARG A 223 9.23 16.19 -10.52
N PHE A 224 9.50 14.98 -10.05
CA PHE A 224 10.16 14.76 -8.77
C PHE A 224 11.58 15.34 -8.75
N TRP A 225 12.35 15.20 -9.82
CA TRP A 225 13.69 15.77 -9.93
C TRP A 225 13.70 17.29 -10.11
N GLU A 226 12.70 17.86 -10.76
CA GLU A 226 12.48 19.32 -10.83
C GLU A 226 12.26 19.90 -9.43
N LEU A 227 11.46 19.23 -8.59
CA LEU A 227 11.29 19.61 -7.18
C LEU A 227 12.62 19.52 -6.40
N GLN A 228 13.56 18.67 -6.82
CA GLN A 228 14.92 18.60 -6.26
C GLN A 228 15.90 19.60 -6.88
N GLY A 229 15.46 20.40 -7.85
CA GLY A 229 16.30 21.32 -8.62
C GLY A 229 17.39 20.61 -9.41
N LYS A 230 17.07 19.45 -9.99
CA LYS A 230 17.98 18.67 -10.84
C LYS A 230 17.55 18.74 -12.31
N GLN A 231 18.53 18.67 -13.22
CA GLN A 231 18.31 18.70 -14.67
C GLN A 231 18.38 17.29 -15.29
N VAL A 232 17.45 17.02 -16.20
CA VAL A 232 17.30 15.73 -16.88
C VAL A 232 17.90 15.80 -18.28
N MET A 233 18.62 14.76 -18.66
CA MET A 233 19.31 14.66 -19.95
C MET A 233 19.05 13.32 -20.60
N TYR A 234 19.10 13.30 -21.93
CA TYR A 234 19.14 12.05 -22.70
C TYR A 234 20.47 11.34 -22.50
N THR A 235 20.46 10.01 -22.53
CA THR A 235 21.68 9.19 -22.47
C THR A 235 22.05 8.65 -23.84
N SER A 236 23.26 8.10 -23.95
CA SER A 236 23.72 7.38 -25.15
C SER A 236 22.96 6.08 -25.42
N HIS A 237 22.07 5.64 -24.51
CA HIS A 237 21.27 4.43 -24.68
C HIS A 237 20.00 4.64 -25.52
N ALA A 238 19.60 5.89 -25.78
CA ALA A 238 18.42 6.19 -26.58
C ALA A 238 18.48 5.54 -27.97
N LEU A 239 17.33 5.04 -28.44
CA LEU A 239 17.21 4.40 -29.74
C LEU A 239 17.48 5.37 -30.89
N GLN A 240 17.96 4.84 -32.01
CA GLN A 240 18.03 5.58 -33.26
C GLN A 240 16.78 5.28 -34.11
N PRO A 241 16.05 6.30 -34.59
CA PRO A 241 14.89 6.10 -35.45
C PRO A 241 15.31 5.42 -36.75
N ARG A 242 14.44 4.56 -37.28
CA ARG A 242 14.69 3.87 -38.55
C ARG A 242 13.79 4.43 -39.66
N PRO A 243 14.34 4.69 -40.85
CA PRO A 243 13.53 5.07 -41.99
C PRO A 243 12.61 3.91 -42.39
N ASN A 244 11.37 4.24 -42.75
CA ASN A 244 10.33 3.31 -43.18
C ASN A 244 10.78 2.35 -44.31
N ARG A 245 11.78 2.74 -45.11
CA ARG A 245 12.32 1.93 -46.23
C ARG A 245 13.17 0.72 -45.81
N ASN A 246 13.56 0.60 -44.55
CA ASN A 246 14.49 -0.45 -44.05
C ASN A 246 13.79 -1.56 -43.22
N ILE A 247 12.50 -1.81 -43.43
CA ILE A 247 11.74 -2.81 -42.67
C ILE A 247 12.18 -4.23 -43.07
N ARG A 248 13.09 -4.82 -42.29
CA ARG A 248 13.23 -6.28 -42.20
C ARG A 248 12.49 -6.74 -40.94
N ASN A 249 11.38 -7.44 -41.12
CA ASN A 249 10.66 -8.09 -40.03
C ASN A 249 11.56 -9.17 -39.41
N ARG A 250 12.29 -8.82 -38.34
CA ARG A 250 12.98 -9.79 -37.49
C ARG A 250 11.97 -10.30 -36.45
N ARG A 251 11.91 -11.62 -36.24
CA ARG A 251 11.15 -12.21 -35.12
C ARG A 251 11.64 -11.59 -33.80
N GLY A 252 10.70 -11.22 -32.93
CA GLY A 252 11.01 -10.65 -31.60
C GLY A 252 11.28 -9.13 -31.61
N ARG A 253 10.80 -8.40 -32.62
CA ARG A 253 10.92 -6.94 -32.72
C ARG A 253 9.55 -6.27 -32.76
N ILE A 254 9.28 -5.33 -31.86
CA ILE A 254 8.06 -4.51 -31.86
C ILE A 254 8.36 -3.22 -32.60
N SER A 255 7.58 -2.95 -33.66
CA SER A 255 7.71 -1.73 -34.44
C SER A 255 6.60 -0.76 -34.06
N ILE A 256 6.98 0.45 -33.66
CA ILE A 256 6.07 1.56 -33.40
C ILE A 256 6.16 2.51 -34.59
N HIS A 257 5.06 2.63 -35.31
CA HIS A 257 4.96 3.48 -36.48
C HIS A 257 4.50 4.87 -36.06
N LEU A 258 5.34 5.87 -36.36
CA LEU A 258 5.00 7.29 -36.24
C LEU A 258 4.61 7.80 -37.63
N GLY A 259 3.52 8.54 -37.73
CA GLY A 259 3.08 9.15 -38.99
C GLY A 259 3.93 10.36 -39.37
N ALA A 260 3.86 10.79 -40.63
CA ALA A 260 4.61 11.96 -41.14
C ALA A 260 4.33 13.28 -40.41
N SER A 261 3.21 13.39 -39.69
CA SER A 261 2.82 14.58 -38.92
C SER A 261 3.31 14.58 -37.47
N THR A 262 4.12 13.60 -37.06
CA THR A 262 4.61 13.47 -35.69
C THR A 262 5.73 14.48 -35.42
N SER A 263 5.71 15.14 -34.26
CA SER A 263 6.76 16.08 -33.88
C SER A 263 8.11 15.36 -33.68
N GLN A 264 9.18 16.08 -34.00
CA GLN A 264 10.54 15.60 -33.78
C GLN A 264 10.83 15.37 -32.28
N ASP A 265 10.13 16.09 -31.40
CA ASP A 265 10.32 16.01 -29.95
C ASP A 265 9.66 14.75 -29.39
N LEU A 266 8.44 14.41 -29.82
CA LEU A 266 7.78 13.15 -29.47
C LEU A 266 8.62 11.96 -29.94
N LEU A 267 9.15 12.02 -31.16
CA LEU A 267 10.04 10.97 -31.69
C LEU A 267 11.27 10.76 -30.80
N ARG A 268 12.00 11.84 -30.45
CA ARG A 268 13.20 11.75 -29.59
C ARG A 268 12.86 11.23 -28.19
N TRP A 269 11.74 11.66 -27.63
CA TRP A 269 11.29 11.22 -26.32
C TRP A 269 10.95 9.72 -26.30
N LEU A 270 10.19 9.22 -27.27
CA LEU A 270 9.90 7.79 -27.40
C LEU A 270 11.16 6.95 -27.58
N CYS A 271 12.15 7.44 -28.34
CA CYS A 271 13.46 6.78 -28.49
C CYS A 271 14.17 6.58 -27.15
N ALA A 272 14.04 7.53 -26.22
CA ALA A 272 14.62 7.43 -24.89
C ALA A 272 13.81 6.52 -23.96
N LEU A 273 12.48 6.57 -24.01
CA LEU A 273 11.59 5.76 -23.17
C LEU A 273 11.69 4.26 -23.47
N LEU A 274 11.79 3.90 -24.75
CA LEU A 274 11.76 2.50 -25.21
C LEU A 274 13.16 1.90 -25.38
N ALA A 275 14.19 2.61 -24.94
CA ALA A 275 15.54 2.10 -24.92
C ALA A 275 15.67 0.88 -23.98
N PRO A 276 16.49 -0.13 -24.33
CA PRO A 276 16.68 -1.34 -23.53
C PRO A 276 17.44 -1.10 -22.21
N LYS A 277 17.99 0.10 -22.05
CA LYS A 277 18.60 0.66 -20.85
C LYS A 277 18.05 2.08 -20.67
N PRO A 278 18.10 2.67 -19.46
CA PRO A 278 17.58 4.02 -19.24
C PRO A 278 18.12 5.04 -20.26
N GLY A 279 17.25 5.47 -21.19
CA GLY A 279 17.56 6.43 -22.26
C GLY A 279 17.58 7.88 -21.80
N TRP A 280 17.27 8.11 -20.53
CA TRP A 280 17.21 9.41 -19.86
C TRP A 280 17.72 9.24 -18.42
N SER A 281 18.34 10.28 -17.87
CA SER A 281 18.90 10.29 -16.52
C SER A 281 19.06 11.71 -15.98
N VAL A 282 19.53 11.83 -14.74
CA VAL A 282 19.78 13.09 -14.07
C VAL A 282 21.27 13.29 -13.79
N GLN A 283 21.74 14.54 -13.83
CA GLN A 283 23.12 14.86 -13.43
C GLN A 283 23.36 14.47 -11.96
N GLY A 284 24.48 13.79 -11.69
CA GLY A 284 24.82 13.30 -10.34
C GLY A 284 24.23 11.94 -9.98
N GLY A 285 23.46 11.31 -10.87
CA GLY A 285 22.94 9.95 -10.69
C GLY A 285 21.78 9.83 -9.69
N GLY A 286 21.39 8.58 -9.44
CA GLY A 286 20.22 8.22 -8.63
C GLY A 286 18.93 8.12 -9.44
N HIS A 287 17.97 7.36 -8.89
CA HIS A 287 16.68 7.10 -9.54
C HIS A 287 15.53 7.60 -8.69
N ALA A 288 14.52 8.20 -9.32
CA ALA A 288 13.28 8.52 -8.64
C ALA A 288 12.50 7.22 -8.33
N PRO A 289 11.54 7.25 -7.39
CA PRO A 289 10.74 6.07 -7.03
C PRO A 289 10.11 5.37 -8.26
N TRP A 290 9.65 6.16 -9.23
CA TRP A 290 8.95 5.70 -10.43
C TRP A 290 9.86 5.46 -11.63
N THR A 291 11.16 5.76 -11.57
CA THR A 291 12.03 5.63 -12.75
C THR A 291 12.03 4.18 -13.21
N ALA A 292 11.53 3.96 -14.42
CA ALA A 292 11.37 2.63 -15.01
C ALA A 292 11.90 2.58 -16.45
N PHE A 293 12.24 1.38 -16.90
CA PHE A 293 12.63 1.10 -18.27
C PHE A 293 12.21 -0.32 -18.64
N CYS A 294 12.10 -0.63 -19.93
CA CYS A 294 11.79 -1.98 -20.39
C CYS A 294 13.06 -2.70 -20.85
N SER A 295 13.38 -3.85 -20.25
CA SER A 295 14.55 -4.66 -20.59
C SER A 295 14.18 -5.97 -21.31
N GLY A 296 15.17 -6.56 -22.00
CA GLY A 296 15.41 -8.01 -22.02
C GLY A 296 14.25 -8.94 -22.36
N GLY A 297 13.53 -8.72 -23.46
CA GLY A 297 12.54 -9.67 -23.98
C GLY A 297 12.08 -9.41 -25.41
N VAL A 298 12.07 -8.13 -25.81
CA VAL A 298 11.69 -7.70 -27.17
C VAL A 298 12.49 -6.46 -27.57
N GLU A 299 12.89 -6.35 -28.84
CA GLU A 299 13.59 -5.17 -29.36
C GLU A 299 12.57 -4.15 -29.89
N PHE A 300 12.58 -2.92 -29.37
CA PHE A 300 11.75 -1.84 -29.91
C PHE A 300 12.40 -1.18 -31.12
N ALA A 301 11.57 -0.81 -32.09
CA ALA A 301 11.93 -0.07 -33.27
C ALA A 301 10.97 1.08 -33.50
N ILE A 302 11.47 2.31 -33.47
CA ILE A 302 10.67 3.47 -33.85
C ILE A 302 10.90 3.73 -35.33
N ILE A 303 9.80 3.71 -36.09
CA ILE A 303 9.80 3.91 -37.53
C ILE A 303 9.26 5.31 -37.81
N SER A 304 10.03 6.10 -38.55
CA SER A 304 9.69 7.44 -39.00
C SER A 304 9.97 7.59 -40.50
N ASP A 305 9.23 8.48 -41.15
CA ASP A 305 9.45 8.84 -42.55
C ASP A 305 10.56 9.89 -42.72
N GLU A 306 10.89 10.63 -41.65
CA GLU A 306 11.93 11.68 -41.64
C GLU A 306 13.23 11.23 -40.97
N ALA A 307 14.36 11.74 -41.45
CA ALA A 307 15.67 11.50 -40.84
C ALA A 307 15.90 12.49 -39.68
N THR A 308 15.94 11.97 -38.45
CA THR A 308 16.22 12.77 -37.25
C THR A 308 17.64 12.52 -36.75
N THR A 309 18.35 13.60 -36.40
CA THR A 309 19.62 13.53 -35.67
C THR A 309 19.37 13.51 -34.17
N PHE A 310 19.84 12.47 -33.48
CA PHE A 310 19.82 12.41 -32.01
C PHE A 310 21.14 12.95 -31.45
N THR A 311 21.09 13.94 -30.55
CA THR A 311 22.26 14.42 -29.81
C THR A 311 22.32 13.74 -28.44
N PRO A 312 23.23 12.78 -28.20
CA PRO A 312 23.43 12.20 -26.87
C PRO A 312 23.78 13.29 -25.86
N ASN A 313 23.33 13.13 -24.60
CA ASN A 313 23.55 14.10 -23.52
C ASN A 313 22.90 15.48 -23.75
N GLY A 314 21.98 15.59 -24.73
CA GLY A 314 21.12 16.77 -24.86
C GLY A 314 20.08 16.87 -23.74
N GLN A 315 19.49 18.05 -23.60
CA GLN A 315 18.39 18.29 -22.67
C GLN A 315 17.20 17.38 -22.99
N ALA A 316 16.69 16.68 -21.99
CA ALA A 316 15.45 15.92 -22.11
C ALA A 316 14.24 16.78 -21.71
N PRO A 317 13.01 16.46 -22.18
CA PRO A 317 11.81 17.22 -21.85
C PRO A 317 11.60 17.39 -20.34
N SER A 318 11.22 18.58 -19.93
CA SER A 318 10.63 18.84 -18.61
C SER A 318 9.33 18.04 -18.41
N SER A 319 8.81 18.00 -17.18
CA SER A 319 7.54 17.33 -16.91
C SER A 319 6.38 17.97 -17.67
N ASP A 320 6.35 19.31 -17.78
CA ASP A 320 5.33 20.05 -18.53
C ASP A 320 5.42 19.79 -20.04
N GLU A 321 6.64 19.78 -20.62
CA GLU A 321 6.83 19.42 -22.03
C GLU A 321 6.43 17.97 -22.30
N ALA A 322 6.79 17.03 -21.42
CA ALA A 322 6.44 15.62 -21.56
C ALA A 322 4.91 15.37 -21.48
N VAL A 323 4.17 16.24 -20.79
CA VAL A 323 2.70 16.21 -20.76
C VAL A 323 2.13 16.55 -22.12
N GLU A 324 2.65 17.59 -22.78
CA GLU A 324 2.20 17.94 -24.14
C GLU A 324 2.61 16.86 -25.16
N LEU A 325 3.76 16.20 -24.98
CA LEU A 325 4.13 15.03 -25.79
C LEU A 325 3.21 13.82 -25.54
N LEU A 326 2.76 13.59 -24.31
CA LEU A 326 1.76 12.56 -24.00
C LEU A 326 0.40 12.90 -24.63
N VAL A 327 0.02 14.17 -24.67
CA VAL A 327 -1.17 14.66 -25.37
C VAL A 327 -1.02 14.40 -26.88
N GLU A 328 0.12 14.72 -27.47
CA GLU A 328 0.36 14.42 -28.90
C GLU A 328 0.26 12.90 -29.18
N LEU A 329 0.87 12.08 -28.33
CA LEU A 329 0.83 10.62 -28.42
C LEU A 329 -0.60 10.06 -28.35
N GLY A 330 -1.41 10.57 -27.42
CA GLY A 330 -2.79 10.14 -27.26
C GLY A 330 -3.66 10.54 -28.45
N CYS A 331 -3.43 11.70 -29.06
CA CYS A 331 -4.10 12.11 -30.30
C CYS A 331 -3.73 11.19 -31.47
N LEU A 332 -2.46 10.82 -31.58
CA LEU A 332 -1.94 9.97 -32.67
C LEU A 332 -2.58 8.57 -32.70
N TYR A 333 -2.82 7.99 -31.52
CA TYR A 333 -3.32 6.62 -31.36
C TYR A 333 -4.77 6.53 -30.86
N GLY A 334 -5.46 7.66 -30.65
CA GLY A 334 -6.86 7.69 -30.19
C GLY A 334 -7.06 7.14 -28.77
N LEU A 335 -6.09 7.39 -27.87
CA LEU A 335 -6.01 6.77 -26.53
C LEU A 335 -6.99 7.36 -25.51
N ASP A 336 -7.73 8.41 -25.88
CA ASP A 336 -8.75 9.08 -25.05
C ASP A 336 -10.18 8.84 -25.57
N SER A 337 -10.38 7.81 -26.41
CA SER A 337 -11.71 7.45 -26.91
C SER A 337 -12.55 6.77 -25.83
N ALA A 338 -12.88 7.52 -24.77
CA ALA A 338 -14.11 7.30 -24.03
C ALA A 338 -15.27 7.52 -25.02
N GLN A 339 -15.63 6.46 -25.76
CA GLN A 339 -16.80 6.50 -26.63
C GLN A 339 -18.04 6.73 -25.78
N ARG A 340 -18.50 7.98 -25.72
CA ARG A 340 -19.91 8.42 -25.65
C ARG A 340 -20.91 7.44 -25.00
N GLY A 341 -20.58 6.90 -23.83
CA GLY A 341 -21.42 5.98 -23.08
C GLY A 341 -22.32 6.71 -22.09
N ASP A 342 -23.29 5.99 -21.51
CA ASP A 342 -24.25 6.43 -20.48
C ASP A 342 -23.59 6.82 -19.13
N GLY A 343 -22.26 7.02 -19.08
CA GLY A 343 -21.46 7.40 -17.90
C GLY A 343 -21.39 6.33 -16.80
N LYS A 344 -22.18 5.26 -16.88
CA LYS A 344 -22.26 4.20 -15.86
C LYS A 344 -21.36 3.00 -16.13
N HIS A 345 -20.94 2.78 -17.37
CA HIS A 345 -20.25 1.55 -17.80
C HIS A 345 -19.09 1.78 -18.78
N ASP A 346 -18.43 2.94 -18.71
CA ASP A 346 -17.36 3.27 -19.65
C ASP A 346 -16.12 2.38 -19.44
N PRO A 347 -15.44 2.00 -20.54
CA PRO A 347 -14.19 1.25 -20.44
C PRO A 347 -13.10 2.04 -19.72
N LEU A 348 -12.13 1.33 -19.14
CA LEU A 348 -10.97 1.98 -18.53
C LEU A 348 -10.19 2.74 -19.60
N SER A 349 -10.04 4.06 -19.42
CA SER A 349 -9.19 4.86 -20.32
C SER A 349 -7.74 4.34 -20.28
N PRO A 350 -7.11 4.07 -21.44
CA PRO A 350 -5.68 3.71 -21.50
C PRO A 350 -4.78 4.69 -20.74
N ILE A 351 -5.07 5.98 -20.83
CA ILE A 351 -4.33 7.05 -20.14
C ILE A 351 -4.42 6.86 -18.62
N VAL A 352 -5.63 6.61 -18.11
CA VAL A 352 -5.88 6.34 -16.68
C VAL A 352 -5.21 5.06 -16.24
N ALA A 353 -5.28 3.99 -17.03
CA ALA A 353 -4.62 2.73 -16.72
C ALA A 353 -3.10 2.90 -16.57
N GLY A 354 -2.45 3.60 -17.52
CA GLY A 354 -1.03 3.91 -17.43
C GLY A 354 -0.70 4.73 -16.18
N PHE A 355 -1.54 5.72 -15.84
CA PHE A 355 -1.36 6.56 -14.66
C PHE A 355 -1.41 5.74 -13.36
N VAL A 356 -2.47 4.94 -13.19
CA VAL A 356 -2.69 4.13 -11.98
C VAL A 356 -1.64 3.00 -11.88
N ALA A 357 -1.19 2.43 -13.00
CA ALA A 357 -0.08 1.48 -13.02
C ALA A 357 1.22 2.11 -12.49
N VAL A 358 1.53 3.35 -12.87
CA VAL A 358 2.72 4.05 -12.36
C VAL A 358 2.64 4.30 -10.86
N LEU A 359 1.47 4.62 -10.31
CA LEU A 359 1.30 4.78 -8.87
C LEU A 359 1.71 3.53 -8.07
N ALA A 360 1.60 2.34 -8.67
CA ALA A 360 1.96 1.08 -8.04
C ALA A 360 3.45 0.70 -8.17
N LEU A 361 4.26 1.41 -8.98
CA LEU A 361 5.68 1.08 -9.19
C LEU A 361 6.52 1.10 -7.91
N PRO A 362 6.41 2.10 -7.00
CA PRO A 362 7.19 2.07 -5.77
C PRO A 362 6.81 0.90 -4.84
N PHE A 363 5.54 0.47 -4.86
CA PHE A 363 5.12 -0.73 -4.14
C PHE A 363 5.75 -1.99 -4.73
N TYR A 364 5.72 -2.13 -6.06
CA TYR A 364 6.39 -3.23 -6.76
C TYR A 364 7.88 -3.30 -6.42
N ARG A 365 8.55 -2.15 -6.41
CA ARG A 365 9.95 -2.04 -6.00
C ARG A 365 10.19 -2.54 -4.58
N ALA A 366 9.40 -2.07 -3.61
CA ALA A 366 9.55 -2.49 -2.21
C ALA A 366 9.29 -3.98 -2.01
N MET A 367 8.39 -4.54 -2.82
CA MET A 367 8.11 -5.96 -2.86
C MET A 367 9.05 -6.72 -3.81
N GLU A 368 10.09 -6.12 -4.39
CA GLU A 368 10.99 -6.81 -5.34
C GLU A 368 10.23 -7.54 -6.46
N LEU A 369 9.06 -7.02 -6.85
CA LEU A 369 8.23 -7.56 -7.91
C LEU A 369 8.65 -6.95 -9.24
N GLN A 370 8.59 -7.76 -10.29
CA GLN A 370 8.88 -7.32 -11.64
C GLN A 370 7.58 -7.06 -12.41
N PRO A 371 7.36 -5.82 -12.91
CA PRO A 371 6.27 -5.55 -13.83
C PRO A 371 6.39 -6.34 -15.14
N GLN A 372 5.28 -6.93 -15.58
CA GLN A 372 5.17 -7.69 -16.81
C GLN A 372 4.01 -7.17 -17.65
N PHE A 373 4.27 -6.91 -18.93
CA PHE A 373 3.29 -6.37 -19.85
C PHE A 373 3.14 -7.24 -21.09
N LEU A 374 1.97 -7.16 -21.72
CA LEU A 374 1.81 -7.62 -23.10
C LEU A 374 2.59 -6.70 -24.04
N ALA A 375 2.98 -7.25 -25.19
CA ALA A 375 3.56 -6.45 -26.25
C ALA A 375 2.56 -5.35 -26.67
N PRO A 376 2.96 -4.06 -26.71
CA PRO A 376 2.05 -2.99 -27.07
C PRO A 376 1.57 -3.18 -28.52
N THR A 377 0.25 -3.22 -28.68
CA THR A 377 -0.45 -3.14 -29.95
C THR A 377 -1.00 -1.73 -30.10
N LEU A 378 -0.42 -0.95 -31.01
CA LEU A 378 -0.86 0.41 -31.32
C LEU A 378 -1.19 0.50 -32.80
N GLN A 379 -2.37 1.03 -33.10
CA GLN A 379 -2.79 1.34 -34.45
C GLN A 379 -3.01 2.85 -34.55
N LEU A 380 -2.46 3.46 -35.60
CA LEU A 380 -2.66 4.88 -35.86
C LEU A 380 -4.17 5.14 -36.00
N ASN A 381 -4.69 5.99 -35.13
CA ASN A 381 -6.10 6.37 -35.13
C ASN A 381 -6.22 7.85 -34.71
N PRO A 382 -5.81 8.78 -35.60
CA PRO A 382 -5.76 10.19 -35.27
C PRO A 382 -7.14 10.70 -34.82
N THR A 383 -7.23 11.14 -33.57
CA THR A 383 -8.49 11.63 -32.95
C THR A 383 -8.20 12.85 -32.09
N GLU A 384 -9.17 13.76 -31.97
CA GLU A 384 -9.09 14.84 -30.97
C GLU A 384 -9.21 14.27 -29.56
N MET A 385 -8.24 14.59 -28.70
CA MET A 385 -8.23 14.24 -27.27
C MET A 385 -8.59 15.46 -26.42
N ARG A 386 -9.19 15.24 -25.25
CA ARG A 386 -9.38 16.29 -24.24
C ARG A 386 -8.19 16.31 -23.28
N PRO A 387 -7.25 17.27 -23.41
CA PRO A 387 -6.05 17.29 -22.59
C PRO A 387 -6.31 17.65 -21.13
N ASP A 388 -7.50 18.18 -20.82
CA ASP A 388 -7.87 18.71 -19.50
C ASP A 388 -7.68 17.66 -18.39
N LEU A 389 -7.99 16.39 -18.67
CA LEU A 389 -7.85 15.31 -17.70
C LEU A 389 -6.38 15.04 -17.34
N ILE A 390 -5.51 14.95 -18.36
CA ILE A 390 -4.06 14.74 -18.18
C ILE A 390 -3.46 15.92 -17.41
N ARG A 391 -3.82 17.14 -17.80
CA ARG A 391 -3.34 18.37 -17.15
C ARG A 391 -3.81 18.45 -15.69
N GLN A 392 -5.03 18.00 -15.39
CA GLN A 392 -5.52 17.94 -14.02
C GLN A 392 -4.72 16.96 -13.16
N TYR A 393 -4.40 15.77 -13.69
CA TYR A 393 -3.55 14.80 -12.96
C TYR A 393 -2.17 15.35 -12.64
N VAL A 394 -1.60 16.14 -13.56
CA VAL A 394 -0.29 16.77 -13.40
C VAL A 394 -0.35 17.90 -12.38
N ALA A 395 -1.41 18.70 -12.39
CA ALA A 395 -1.64 19.74 -11.38
C ALA A 395 -1.69 19.14 -9.95
N ASP A 396 -2.28 17.94 -9.82
CA ASP A 396 -2.46 17.22 -8.56
C ASP A 396 -1.31 16.26 -8.23
N LEU A 397 -0.28 16.21 -9.08
CA LEU A 397 0.74 15.16 -9.08
C LEU A 397 1.47 15.02 -7.74
N ARG A 398 1.72 16.15 -7.05
CA ARG A 398 2.40 16.16 -5.74
C ARG A 398 1.64 15.39 -4.66
N TYR A 399 0.31 15.29 -4.74
CA TYR A 399 -0.52 14.54 -3.81
C TYR A 399 -0.42 13.03 -4.10
N TYR A 400 -0.58 12.65 -5.37
CA TYR A 400 -0.40 11.26 -5.80
C TYR A 400 1.00 10.73 -5.49
N MET A 401 2.02 11.58 -5.68
CA MET A 401 3.40 11.26 -5.36
C MET A 401 3.58 10.93 -3.88
N THR A 402 3.07 11.76 -2.97
CA THR A 402 3.14 11.48 -1.52
C THR A 402 2.61 10.09 -1.19
N LEU A 403 1.43 9.74 -1.71
CA LEU A 403 0.79 8.48 -1.39
C LEU A 403 1.53 7.27 -2.01
N SER A 404 1.95 7.40 -3.26
CA SER A 404 2.66 6.36 -4.01
C SER A 404 4.08 6.10 -3.47
N MET A 405 4.78 7.12 -2.96
CA MET A 405 6.16 7.02 -2.47
C MET A 405 6.33 6.28 -1.15
N HIS A 406 5.25 5.90 -0.48
CA HIS A 406 5.30 5.18 0.79
C HIS A 406 4.70 3.78 0.66
N PRO A 407 5.50 2.76 0.28
CA PRO A 407 5.02 1.41 0.01
C PRO A 407 4.24 0.76 1.16
N MET A 408 4.62 1.02 2.41
CA MET A 408 3.88 0.52 3.58
C MET A 408 2.46 1.08 3.66
N SER A 409 2.28 2.35 3.27
CA SER A 409 0.95 2.97 3.21
C SER A 409 0.13 2.37 2.07
N VAL A 410 0.74 2.12 0.91
CA VAL A 410 0.07 1.39 -0.18
C VAL A 410 -0.33 -0.02 0.27
N GLY A 411 0.56 -0.73 0.98
CA GLY A 411 0.27 -2.01 1.62
C GLY A 411 -0.96 -1.97 2.52
N SER A 412 -1.01 -1.00 3.45
CA SER A 412 -2.14 -0.82 4.37
C SER A 412 -3.46 -0.63 3.62
N ILE A 413 -3.44 0.12 2.51
CA ILE A 413 -4.62 0.35 1.67
C ILE A 413 -5.06 -0.95 1.03
N ILE A 414 -4.18 -1.61 0.27
CA ILE A 414 -4.59 -2.75 -0.58
C ILE A 414 -5.10 -3.92 0.27
N TRP A 415 -4.44 -4.24 1.38
CA TRP A 415 -4.83 -5.37 2.22
C TRP A 415 -6.11 -5.09 3.02
N SER A 416 -6.44 -3.82 3.27
CA SER A 416 -7.72 -3.43 3.88
C SER A 416 -8.94 -3.81 3.02
N ILE A 417 -8.77 -4.26 1.78
CA ILE A 417 -9.89 -4.79 0.97
C ILE A 417 -10.59 -5.97 1.66
N PHE A 418 -9.86 -6.75 2.44
CA PHE A 418 -10.37 -7.93 3.16
C PHE A 418 -10.87 -7.62 4.57
N TRP A 419 -10.56 -6.44 5.10
CA TRP A 419 -11.00 -6.02 6.43
C TRP A 419 -12.51 -5.77 6.49
N GLN A 420 -13.10 -6.06 7.65
CA GLN A 420 -14.52 -5.86 7.94
C GLN A 420 -14.69 -5.37 9.39
N PRO A 421 -15.46 -4.29 9.62
CA PRO A 421 -15.53 -3.66 10.94
C PRO A 421 -16.19 -4.52 12.02
N ASP A 422 -17.22 -5.32 11.68
CA ASP A 422 -17.97 -6.15 12.64
C ASP A 422 -17.36 -7.53 12.91
N VAL A 423 -16.13 -7.77 12.44
CA VAL A 423 -15.40 -9.03 12.68
C VAL A 423 -14.43 -8.86 13.83
N GLU A 424 -14.68 -9.61 14.91
CA GLU A 424 -13.80 -9.67 16.06
C GLU A 424 -12.49 -10.39 15.76
N CYS A 425 -11.41 -10.04 16.48
CA CYS A 425 -10.06 -10.53 16.19
C CYS A 425 -9.89 -12.05 16.36
N ASN A 426 -10.70 -12.71 17.20
CA ASN A 426 -10.70 -14.17 17.33
C ASN A 426 -11.56 -14.87 16.23
N LEU A 427 -12.27 -14.12 15.40
CA LEU A 427 -13.14 -14.59 14.31
C LEU A 427 -12.61 -14.25 12.91
N VAL A 428 -11.36 -13.81 12.79
CA VAL A 428 -10.72 -13.48 11.50
C VAL A 428 -10.59 -14.71 10.60
N SER A 429 -10.24 -15.87 11.15
CA SER A 429 -10.07 -17.11 10.41
C SER A 429 -11.32 -17.56 9.62
N PRO A 430 -12.53 -17.66 10.21
CA PRO A 430 -13.73 -17.99 9.44
C PRO A 430 -14.08 -16.94 8.38
N TRP A 431 -13.78 -15.65 8.63
CA TRP A 431 -13.99 -14.59 7.65
C TRP A 431 -13.05 -14.72 6.43
N LEU A 432 -11.75 -14.86 6.65
CA LEU A 432 -10.79 -14.97 5.55
C LEU A 432 -10.91 -16.30 4.80
N SER A 433 -11.17 -17.41 5.49
CA SER A 433 -11.38 -18.71 4.85
C SER A 433 -12.62 -18.76 3.96
N SER A 434 -13.73 -18.15 4.38
CA SER A 434 -14.92 -18.03 3.53
C SER A 434 -14.67 -17.13 2.32
N THR A 435 -13.92 -16.03 2.50
CA THR A 435 -13.47 -15.15 1.43
C THR A 435 -12.61 -15.91 0.41
N LEU A 436 -11.61 -16.66 0.88
CA LEU A 436 -10.75 -17.48 0.03
C LEU A 436 -11.54 -18.52 -0.74
N GLY A 437 -12.49 -19.20 -0.10
CA GLY A 437 -13.34 -20.20 -0.77
C GLY A 437 -14.10 -19.64 -1.97
N VAL A 438 -14.47 -18.35 -1.93
CA VAL A 438 -15.15 -17.66 -3.05
C VAL A 438 -14.15 -17.16 -4.10
N LEU A 439 -13.03 -16.59 -3.67
CA LEU A 439 -12.08 -15.93 -4.58
C LEU A 439 -11.10 -16.91 -5.24
N ARG A 440 -10.78 -18.03 -4.60
CA ARG A 440 -9.78 -19.01 -5.08
C ARG A 440 -10.03 -19.48 -6.53
N PRO A 441 -11.26 -19.84 -6.94
CA PRO A 441 -11.52 -20.21 -8.33
C PRO A 441 -11.21 -19.09 -9.33
N LEU A 442 -11.44 -17.83 -8.98
CA LEU A 442 -11.12 -16.68 -9.85
C LEU A 442 -9.61 -16.47 -9.95
N ILE A 443 -8.90 -16.62 -8.83
CA ILE A 443 -7.44 -16.50 -8.74
C ILE A 443 -6.77 -17.60 -9.56
N ASP A 444 -7.18 -18.86 -9.36
CA ASP A 444 -6.62 -20.02 -10.05
C ASP A 444 -6.90 -20.00 -11.57
N SER A 445 -8.03 -19.40 -11.98
CA SER A 445 -8.38 -19.22 -13.41
C SER A 445 -7.80 -17.94 -14.04
N GLY A 446 -7.10 -17.10 -13.26
CA GLY A 446 -6.52 -15.85 -13.76
C GLY A 446 -7.55 -14.77 -14.14
N ASN A 447 -8.77 -14.86 -13.60
CA ASN A 447 -9.90 -13.95 -13.86
C ASN A 447 -9.82 -12.67 -13.01
N LEU A 448 -8.72 -11.94 -13.14
CA LEU A 448 -8.48 -10.74 -12.33
C LEU A 448 -9.41 -9.56 -12.66
N ASP A 449 -10.01 -9.55 -13.86
CA ASP A 449 -11.06 -8.59 -14.22
C ASP A 449 -12.26 -8.67 -13.27
N ILE A 450 -12.78 -9.89 -13.07
CA ILE A 450 -13.88 -10.13 -12.13
C ILE A 450 -13.44 -9.79 -10.71
N LEU A 451 -12.19 -10.10 -10.35
CA LEU A 451 -11.64 -9.81 -9.03
C LEU A 451 -11.58 -8.30 -8.75
N VAL A 452 -11.05 -7.50 -9.68
CA VAL A 452 -10.97 -6.04 -9.51
C VAL A 452 -12.36 -5.40 -9.51
N LYS A 453 -13.30 -5.91 -10.30
CA LYS A 453 -14.71 -5.50 -10.24
C LYS A 453 -15.35 -5.80 -8.89
N ALA A 454 -15.12 -6.99 -8.34
CA ALA A 454 -15.61 -7.35 -7.01
C ALA A 454 -14.99 -6.46 -5.92
N PHE A 455 -13.70 -6.14 -6.03
CA PHE A 455 -13.04 -5.19 -5.14
C PHE A 455 -13.62 -3.79 -5.28
N ALA A 456 -13.92 -3.34 -6.50
CA ALA A 456 -14.49 -2.02 -6.75
C ALA A 456 -15.91 -1.90 -6.22
N LEU A 457 -16.74 -2.93 -6.37
CA LEU A 457 -18.07 -3.00 -5.75
C LEU A 457 -18.01 -2.99 -4.22
N ARG A 458 -16.90 -3.48 -3.63
CA ARG A 458 -16.70 -3.47 -2.18
C ARG A 458 -16.16 -2.13 -1.69
N ARG A 459 -15.04 -1.67 -2.24
CA ARG A 459 -14.28 -0.50 -1.76
C ARG A 459 -13.58 0.19 -2.95
N PRO A 460 -14.26 1.09 -3.68
CA PRO A 460 -13.74 1.64 -4.94
C PRO A 460 -12.38 2.33 -4.80
N ARG A 461 -12.15 3.08 -3.71
CA ARG A 461 -10.87 3.77 -3.45
C ARG A 461 -9.71 2.80 -3.26
N VAL A 462 -9.95 1.69 -2.56
CA VAL A 462 -8.97 0.62 -2.36
C VAL A 462 -8.75 -0.17 -3.66
N ALA A 463 -9.83 -0.42 -4.41
CA ALA A 463 -9.79 -1.15 -5.66
C ALA A 463 -8.96 -0.46 -6.75
N LEU A 464 -8.89 0.88 -6.76
CA LEU A 464 -8.02 1.61 -7.68
C LEU A 464 -6.54 1.23 -7.50
N TRP A 465 -6.08 1.02 -6.26
CA TRP A 465 -4.71 0.56 -6.00
C TRP A 465 -4.49 -0.87 -6.45
N TRP A 466 -5.47 -1.76 -6.23
CA TRP A 466 -5.44 -3.12 -6.78
C TRP A 466 -5.43 -3.14 -8.30
N LEU A 467 -6.19 -2.24 -8.95
CA LEU A 467 -6.17 -2.08 -10.40
C LEU A 467 -4.76 -1.76 -10.88
N GLY A 468 -4.07 -0.78 -10.28
CA GLY A 468 -2.68 -0.46 -10.60
C GLY A 468 -1.74 -1.66 -10.43
N ILE A 469 -1.91 -2.41 -9.34
CA ILE A 469 -1.13 -3.63 -9.08
C ILE A 469 -1.37 -4.71 -10.14
N PHE A 470 -2.62 -4.92 -10.55
CA PHE A 470 -2.95 -5.91 -11.58
C PHE A 470 -2.51 -5.46 -12.97
N LEU A 471 -2.56 -4.16 -13.27
CA LEU A 471 -2.09 -3.59 -14.54
C LEU A 471 -0.58 -3.81 -14.76
N LEU A 472 0.20 -3.92 -13.69
CA LEU A 472 1.63 -4.26 -13.75
C LEU A 472 1.89 -5.78 -13.92
N GLY A 473 0.88 -6.63 -13.88
CA GLY A 473 0.91 -7.99 -14.45
C GLY A 473 1.79 -9.04 -13.79
N SER A 474 2.31 -8.83 -12.57
CA SER A 474 3.19 -9.82 -11.93
C SER A 474 2.47 -11.14 -11.59
N PRO A 475 3.03 -12.32 -11.97
CA PRO A 475 2.48 -13.63 -11.65
C PRO A 475 2.50 -13.96 -10.15
N THR A 476 3.27 -13.21 -9.35
CA THR A 476 3.41 -13.45 -7.91
C THR A 476 2.19 -12.92 -7.13
N ILE A 477 1.52 -11.87 -7.64
CA ILE A 477 0.41 -11.21 -6.95
C ILE A 477 -0.73 -12.18 -6.56
N PRO A 478 -1.25 -13.05 -7.46
CA PRO A 478 -2.24 -14.08 -7.11
C PRO A 478 -1.85 -14.90 -5.87
N GLY A 479 -0.59 -15.33 -5.79
CA GLY A 479 -0.08 -16.11 -4.66
C GLY A 479 -0.02 -15.32 -3.37
N LEU A 480 0.29 -14.02 -3.43
CA LEU A 480 0.27 -13.14 -2.24
C LEU A 480 -1.15 -12.97 -1.69
N ILE A 481 -2.17 -12.88 -2.56
CA ILE A 481 -3.57 -12.78 -2.12
C ILE A 481 -4.01 -14.06 -1.40
N VAL A 482 -3.76 -15.22 -2.00
CA VAL A 482 -4.08 -16.53 -1.39
C VAL A 482 -3.41 -16.64 -0.03
N ARG A 483 -2.11 -16.33 0.04
CA ARG A 483 -1.34 -16.41 1.26
C ARG A 483 -1.87 -15.46 2.34
N TYR A 484 -2.15 -14.21 2.01
CA TYR A 484 -2.74 -13.26 2.96
C TYR A 484 -4.09 -13.76 3.50
N LEU A 485 -4.94 -14.36 2.66
CA LEU A 485 -6.21 -14.93 3.12
C LEU A 485 -6.03 -16.20 3.97
N GLU A 486 -4.93 -16.95 3.79
CA GLU A 486 -4.61 -18.14 4.58
C GLU A 486 -3.98 -17.80 5.92
N THR A 487 -3.05 -16.82 5.96
CA THR A 487 -2.18 -16.58 7.14
C THR A 487 -2.26 -15.15 7.69
N SER A 488 -2.99 -14.23 7.05
CA SER A 488 -2.93 -12.77 7.29
C SER A 488 -1.55 -12.13 7.06
N GLU A 489 -0.69 -12.81 6.30
CA GLU A 489 0.64 -12.32 5.93
C GLU A 489 0.94 -12.57 4.46
N GLU A 490 1.48 -11.58 3.77
CA GLU A 490 1.83 -11.67 2.36
C GLU A 490 3.22 -12.31 2.12
N ARG A 491 4.11 -12.31 3.14
CA ARG A 491 5.49 -12.87 3.05
C ARG A 491 5.88 -13.56 4.35
N TRP A 492 6.83 -14.49 4.29
CA TRP A 492 7.32 -15.20 5.48
C TRP A 492 8.38 -14.35 6.18
N GLY A 493 8.23 -14.14 7.49
CA GLY A 493 9.29 -13.59 8.33
C GLY A 493 9.51 -12.07 8.26
N TYR A 494 8.62 -11.32 7.61
CA TYR A 494 8.61 -9.86 7.60
C TYR A 494 7.31 -9.35 8.21
N ALA A 495 7.36 -8.26 8.97
CA ALA A 495 6.15 -7.60 9.48
C ALA A 495 5.18 -7.31 8.32
N THR A 496 3.90 -7.66 8.49
CA THR A 496 2.90 -7.53 7.42
C THR A 496 2.74 -6.09 6.94
N MET A 497 2.79 -5.91 5.62
CA MET A 497 2.43 -4.69 4.94
C MET A 497 0.93 -4.37 5.05
N GLY A 498 0.11 -5.31 5.51
CA GLY A 498 -1.31 -5.12 5.79
C GLY A 498 -1.62 -4.49 7.14
N SER A 499 -0.60 -4.03 7.88
CA SER A 499 -0.80 -3.27 9.12
C SER A 499 -1.58 -1.98 8.83
N PRO A 500 -2.61 -1.64 9.61
CA PRO A 500 -3.44 -0.47 9.33
C PRO A 500 -2.67 0.81 9.65
N ASP A 501 -3.02 1.87 8.93
CA ASP A 501 -2.35 3.16 8.97
C ASP A 501 -3.40 4.27 9.07
N THR A 502 -3.67 4.72 10.30
CA THR A 502 -4.73 5.69 10.61
C THR A 502 -4.55 7.02 9.87
N THR A 503 -3.29 7.41 9.61
CA THR A 503 -2.98 8.59 8.79
C THR A 503 -3.46 8.38 7.37
N VAL A 504 -3.16 7.22 6.78
CA VAL A 504 -3.52 6.90 5.40
C VAL A 504 -5.02 6.70 5.26
N SER A 505 -5.68 6.16 6.29
CA SER A 505 -7.14 6.11 6.34
C SER A 505 -7.75 7.51 6.21
N SER A 506 -7.18 8.49 6.90
CA SER A 506 -7.63 9.89 6.80
C SER A 506 -7.29 10.51 5.45
N TRP A 507 -6.10 10.23 4.91
CA TRP A 507 -5.67 10.69 3.60
C TRP A 507 -6.53 10.20 2.45
N THR A 508 -6.99 8.95 2.50
CA THR A 508 -7.78 8.32 1.44
C THR A 508 -9.28 8.36 1.70
N GLY A 509 -9.70 8.58 2.94
CA GLY A 509 -11.09 8.41 3.36
C GLY A 509 -11.54 6.95 3.43
N SER A 510 -10.60 5.99 3.45
CA SER A 510 -10.90 4.55 3.52
C SER A 510 -10.48 3.99 4.89
N PRO A 511 -11.43 3.57 5.76
CA PRO A 511 -11.10 2.96 7.05
C PRO A 511 -10.35 1.63 6.88
N GLN A 512 -9.36 1.36 7.71
CA GLN A 512 -8.52 0.15 7.62
C GLN A 512 -8.59 -0.69 8.89
N SER A 513 -9.11 -0.13 9.97
CA SER A 513 -9.17 -0.77 11.27
C SER A 513 -10.29 -0.22 12.15
N PHE A 514 -10.55 -0.92 13.25
CA PHE A 514 -11.42 -0.41 14.31
C PHE A 514 -10.94 0.94 14.89
N LEU A 515 -9.64 1.29 14.77
CA LEU A 515 -9.05 2.55 15.26
C LEU A 515 -9.43 3.79 14.44
N ASP A 516 -10.03 3.59 13.26
CA ASP A 516 -10.50 4.67 12.37
C ASP A 516 -11.94 5.10 12.70
N GLU A 517 -12.60 4.37 13.59
CA GLU A 517 -13.96 4.64 14.06
C GLU A 517 -13.97 5.43 15.37
N GLY A 518 -15.06 6.14 15.63
CA GLY A 518 -15.30 6.77 16.93
C GLY A 518 -15.81 5.77 17.97
N THR A 519 -15.84 6.19 19.23
CA THR A 519 -16.42 5.36 20.30
C THR A 519 -17.89 5.08 20.05
N SER A 520 -18.31 3.85 20.37
CA SER A 520 -19.71 3.42 20.19
C SER A 520 -20.69 4.22 21.07
N ARG A 521 -20.28 4.54 22.30
CA ARG A 521 -21.06 5.28 23.30
C ARG A 521 -20.16 5.91 24.37
N ALA A 522 -20.78 6.73 25.22
CA ALA A 522 -20.21 7.22 26.47
C ALA A 522 -20.50 6.22 27.60
N TYR A 523 -19.60 6.14 28.59
CA TYR A 523 -19.65 5.25 29.75
C TYR A 523 -19.62 6.09 31.03
N VAL A 524 -20.79 6.61 31.44
CA VAL A 524 -20.91 7.55 32.56
C VAL A 524 -20.88 6.82 33.91
N ASP A 525 -21.57 5.70 34.02
CA ASP A 525 -21.75 5.02 35.31
C ASP A 525 -20.54 4.15 35.67
N LEU A 526 -20.14 4.17 36.94
CA LEU A 526 -19.00 3.35 37.44
C LEU A 526 -19.24 1.84 37.31
N ASN A 527 -20.50 1.40 37.30
CA ASN A 527 -20.87 0.00 37.20
C ASN A 527 -20.99 -0.49 35.74
N GLU A 528 -20.74 0.38 34.75
CA GLU A 528 -20.78 -0.02 33.35
C GLU A 528 -19.57 -0.85 32.95
N SER A 529 -19.81 -1.77 32.02
CA SER A 529 -18.75 -2.46 31.30
C SER A 529 -18.41 -1.69 30.02
N VAL A 530 -17.11 -1.43 29.84
CA VAL A 530 -16.52 -0.75 28.70
C VAL A 530 -16.08 -1.78 27.68
N SER A 531 -16.42 -1.57 26.40
CA SER A 531 -15.93 -2.47 25.35
C SER A 531 -14.41 -2.37 25.23
N LYS A 532 -13.72 -3.49 25.02
CA LYS A 532 -12.27 -3.45 24.79
C LYS A 532 -11.90 -2.63 23.56
N ALA A 533 -12.77 -2.60 22.54
CA ALA A 533 -12.60 -1.75 21.37
C ALA A 533 -12.51 -0.26 21.74
N ASP A 534 -13.44 0.25 22.55
CA ASP A 534 -13.41 1.65 22.98
C ASP A 534 -12.26 1.95 23.95
N LEU A 535 -11.93 1.01 24.85
CA LEU A 535 -10.77 1.12 25.73
C LEU A 535 -9.46 1.24 24.93
N LEU A 536 -9.23 0.35 23.96
CA LEU A 536 -8.00 0.36 23.16
C LEU A 536 -7.94 1.57 22.23
N ARG A 537 -9.07 2.05 21.68
CA ARG A 537 -9.12 3.33 20.95
C ARG A 537 -8.69 4.51 21.84
N CYS A 538 -9.14 4.52 23.09
CA CYS A 538 -8.77 5.55 24.05
C CYS A 538 -7.27 5.53 24.33
N ARG A 539 -6.68 4.35 24.60
CA ARG A 539 -5.24 4.19 24.78
C ARG A 539 -4.45 4.59 23.53
N TYR A 540 -4.95 4.25 22.33
CA TYR A 540 -4.34 4.64 21.06
C TYR A 540 -4.22 6.15 20.89
N ASN A 541 -5.29 6.89 21.21
CA ASN A 541 -5.31 8.35 21.05
C ASN A 541 -4.29 9.06 21.94
N LEU A 542 -3.91 8.47 23.06
CA LEU A 542 -2.85 8.99 23.94
C LEU A 542 -1.44 8.67 23.41
N ARG A 543 -1.32 7.72 22.49
CA ARG A 543 -0.05 7.18 21.99
C ARG A 543 0.01 7.19 20.46
N LEU A 544 -0.53 8.22 19.82
CA LEU A 544 -0.58 8.34 18.35
C LEU A 544 0.80 8.30 17.66
N GLN A 545 1.88 8.53 18.43
CA GLN A 545 3.26 8.45 17.96
C GLN A 545 3.81 7.01 17.95
N ASP A 546 3.23 6.11 18.74
CA ASP A 546 3.63 4.71 18.81
C ASP A 546 2.98 3.90 17.67
N THR A 547 3.83 3.29 16.85
CA THR A 547 3.42 2.47 15.72
C THR A 547 3.12 1.02 16.10
N SER A 548 3.59 0.54 17.26
CA SER A 548 3.40 -0.85 17.69
C SER A 548 1.95 -1.13 18.12
N SER A 549 1.31 -0.15 18.76
CA SER A 549 -0.12 -0.15 19.11
C SER A 549 -1.05 -0.23 17.90
N ALA A 550 -0.61 0.19 16.71
CA ALA A 550 -1.45 0.22 15.50
C ALA A 550 -1.56 -1.13 14.78
N LEU A 551 -0.88 -2.20 15.24
CA LEU A 551 -0.81 -3.47 14.49
C LEU A 551 -2.13 -4.27 14.46
N LEU A 552 -3.12 -3.90 15.28
CA LEU A 552 -4.42 -4.56 15.34
C LEU A 552 -5.46 -3.86 14.45
N ALA A 553 -5.82 -4.49 13.34
CA ALA A 553 -6.88 -3.99 12.45
C ALA A 553 -8.30 -4.39 12.90
N TRP A 554 -8.44 -5.63 13.38
CA TRP A 554 -9.71 -6.27 13.69
C TRP A 554 -10.27 -5.84 15.04
N GLN A 555 -11.59 -5.96 15.21
CA GLN A 555 -12.26 -5.47 16.41
C GLN A 555 -11.87 -6.29 17.66
N PRO A 556 -11.44 -5.64 18.77
CA PRO A 556 -11.22 -6.33 20.04
C PRO A 556 -12.54 -6.87 20.61
N PHE A 557 -12.54 -8.13 21.08
CA PHE A 557 -13.71 -8.75 21.69
C PHE A 557 -13.77 -8.60 23.22
N GLY A 558 -14.99 -8.63 23.73
CA GLY A 558 -15.29 -8.60 25.16
C GLY A 558 -15.29 -7.21 25.78
N VAL A 559 -15.49 -7.20 27.11
CA VAL A 559 -15.69 -5.98 27.89
C VAL A 559 -14.85 -6.03 29.17
N ALA A 560 -14.61 -4.86 29.75
CA ALA A 560 -13.96 -4.69 31.04
C ALA A 560 -14.82 -3.81 31.96
N PRO A 561 -15.01 -4.16 33.25
CA PRO A 561 -15.68 -3.27 34.20
C PRO A 561 -14.93 -1.93 34.30
N LYS A 562 -15.65 -0.80 34.29
CA LYS A 562 -15.02 0.53 34.38
C LYS A 562 -14.16 0.70 35.64
N THR A 563 -14.53 0.04 36.74
CA THR A 563 -13.75 0.03 38.00
C THR A 563 -12.37 -0.63 37.88
N MET A 564 -12.15 -1.46 36.86
CA MET A 564 -10.88 -2.15 36.59
C MET A 564 -10.02 -1.40 35.56
N ILE A 565 -10.52 -0.29 35.01
CA ILE A 565 -9.82 0.54 34.03
C ILE A 565 -9.12 1.69 34.75
N GLU A 566 -7.97 2.11 34.23
CA GLU A 566 -7.16 3.20 34.78
C GLU A 566 -8.02 4.49 34.92
N PRO A 567 -8.10 5.09 36.12
CA PRO A 567 -8.94 6.28 36.35
C PRO A 567 -8.62 7.47 35.44
N GLY A 568 -7.37 7.56 34.95
CA GLY A 568 -6.96 8.59 33.98
C GLY A 568 -7.68 8.49 32.62
N LEU A 569 -8.26 7.33 32.29
CA LEU A 569 -9.04 7.13 31.07
C LEU A 569 -10.55 7.40 31.26
N TRP A 570 -11.03 7.58 32.48
CA TRP A 570 -12.48 7.75 32.74
C TRP A 570 -13.07 9.00 32.07
N PRO A 571 -12.46 10.20 32.16
CA PRO A 571 -13.02 11.39 31.51
C PRO A 571 -13.22 11.20 30.00
N TRP A 572 -12.35 10.40 29.37
CA TRP A 572 -12.39 10.08 27.96
C TRP A 572 -13.51 9.11 27.62
N LEU A 573 -13.68 8.07 28.43
CA LEU A 573 -14.72 7.07 28.24
C LEU A 573 -16.12 7.62 28.56
N GLU A 574 -16.22 8.61 29.44
CA GLU A 574 -17.46 9.31 29.80
C GLU A 574 -18.01 10.20 28.68
N HIS A 575 -17.22 10.44 27.63
CA HIS A 575 -17.62 11.21 26.47
C HIS A 575 -17.52 10.38 25.19
N ARG A 576 -18.38 10.68 24.21
CA ARG A 576 -18.15 10.15 22.86
C ARG A 576 -17.03 10.96 22.22
N PHE A 577 -15.97 10.28 21.79
CA PHE A 577 -14.88 10.93 21.06
C PHE A 577 -14.64 10.30 19.69
N LYS A 578 -14.20 11.14 18.77
CA LYS A 578 -13.72 10.73 17.45
C LYS A 578 -12.52 11.61 17.09
N ARG A 579 -11.36 10.96 16.92
CA ARG A 579 -10.15 11.63 16.46
C ARG A 579 -10.36 12.20 15.06
N THR A 580 -9.90 13.41 14.82
CA THR A 580 -9.99 14.10 13.53
C THR A 580 -8.60 14.48 13.03
N TYR A 581 -8.31 14.12 11.78
CA TYR A 581 -7.09 14.56 11.10
C TYR A 581 -7.16 16.05 10.82
N GLU A 582 -6.10 16.79 11.16
CA GLU A 582 -6.04 18.21 10.90
C GLU A 582 -5.18 18.55 9.70
N HIS A 583 -3.88 18.26 9.78
CA HIS A 583 -2.91 18.65 8.78
C HIS A 583 -1.65 17.77 8.88
N TRP A 584 -0.74 17.97 7.94
CA TRP A 584 0.56 17.30 7.90
C TRP A 584 1.69 18.31 8.06
N VAL A 585 2.77 17.90 8.72
CA VAL A 585 3.99 18.70 8.85
C VAL A 585 5.16 17.98 8.22
N TRP A 586 5.75 18.56 7.18
CA TRP A 586 7.01 18.14 6.58
C TRP A 586 8.20 18.77 7.32
N TYR A 587 9.25 17.98 7.55
CA TYR A 587 10.52 18.42 8.13
C TYR A 587 11.60 18.40 7.07
N ILE A 588 11.95 19.59 6.56
CA ILE A 588 12.94 19.77 5.50
C ILE A 588 14.28 20.15 6.15
N LYS A 589 15.28 19.29 6.00
CA LYS A 589 16.63 19.50 6.53
C LYS A 589 17.52 20.28 5.54
N LYS A 590 18.43 21.10 6.07
CA LYS A 590 19.55 21.70 5.33
C LYS A 590 20.84 21.40 6.09
N GLY A 591 21.59 20.39 5.63
CA GLY A 591 22.62 19.76 6.47
C GLY A 591 21.98 18.93 7.58
N ASP A 592 22.53 18.97 8.79
CA ASP A 592 22.04 18.17 9.92
C ASP A 592 20.89 18.82 10.70
N ALA A 593 20.65 20.13 10.50
CA ALA A 593 19.57 20.87 11.15
C ALA A 593 18.26 20.83 10.33
N VAL A 594 17.12 20.76 11.02
CA VAL A 594 15.80 21.04 10.43
C VAL A 594 15.77 22.51 10.04
N ALA A 595 15.73 22.79 8.75
CA ALA A 595 15.82 24.13 8.22
C ALA A 595 14.45 24.79 8.04
N ARG A 596 13.42 23.99 7.79
CA ARG A 596 12.05 24.47 7.56
C ARG A 596 11.02 23.39 7.93
N GLN A 597 9.96 23.82 8.60
CA GLN A 597 8.71 23.08 8.67
C GLN A 597 7.78 23.58 7.56
N ASP A 598 7.12 22.65 6.87
CA ASP A 598 6.16 22.97 5.81
C ASP A 598 4.84 22.27 6.14
N VAL A 599 3.81 23.06 6.43
CA VAL A 599 2.50 22.61 6.89
C VAL A 599 1.57 22.49 5.68
N GLN A 600 0.97 21.32 5.51
CA GLN A 600 0.07 21.00 4.40
C GLN A 600 -1.29 20.60 4.96
N GLN A 601 -2.36 21.32 4.57
CA GLN A 601 -3.71 21.05 5.09
C GLN A 601 -4.32 19.79 4.48
N GLY A 602 -3.85 19.41 3.28
CA GLY A 602 -4.26 18.20 2.58
C GLY A 602 -5.21 18.50 1.42
N PHE A 603 -5.24 17.60 0.44
CA PHE A 603 -5.84 17.82 -0.89
C PHE A 603 -7.21 18.49 -0.87
N ARG A 604 -8.17 18.00 -0.08
CA ARG A 604 -9.53 18.54 0.03
C ARG A 604 -9.54 19.97 0.57
N LYS A 605 -8.73 20.27 1.58
CA LYS A 605 -8.64 21.61 2.17
C LYS A 605 -7.87 22.58 1.25
N ASP A 606 -6.81 22.09 0.61
CA ASP A 606 -5.96 22.90 -0.28
C ASP A 606 -6.67 23.26 -1.60
N THR A 607 -7.48 22.33 -2.14
CA THR A 607 -8.08 22.47 -3.49
C THR A 607 -9.59 22.65 -3.49
N GLY A 608 -10.27 22.42 -2.36
CA GLY A 608 -11.73 22.38 -2.28
C GLY A 608 -12.37 21.18 -2.98
N ARG A 609 -11.59 20.25 -3.55
CA ARG A 609 -12.09 19.08 -4.29
C ARG A 609 -11.98 17.81 -3.46
N PHE A 610 -13.06 17.04 -3.44
CA PHE A 610 -13.08 15.68 -2.91
C PHE A 610 -14.32 14.95 -3.42
N VAL A 611 -14.16 13.73 -3.91
CA VAL A 611 -15.28 12.91 -4.37
C VAL A 611 -15.92 12.21 -3.17
N GLU A 612 -16.91 12.85 -2.55
CA GLU A 612 -17.60 12.34 -1.36
C GLU A 612 -18.48 11.13 -1.66
N ALA A 613 -19.12 11.10 -2.84
CA ALA A 613 -20.10 10.08 -3.26
C ALA A 613 -19.53 8.67 -3.55
N VAL A 614 -18.28 8.39 -3.18
CA VAL A 614 -17.69 7.05 -3.28
C VAL A 614 -17.84 6.35 -1.93
N THR A 615 -18.73 5.37 -1.86
CA THR A 615 -19.08 4.67 -0.61
C THR A 615 -18.51 3.26 -0.58
N ASP A 616 -18.00 2.84 0.59
CA ASP A 616 -17.58 1.47 0.84
C ASP A 616 -18.78 0.59 1.22
N CYS A 617 -18.80 -0.66 0.78
CA CYS A 617 -19.74 -1.71 1.17
C CYS A 617 -19.22 -2.45 2.42
N LEU A 618 -19.28 -1.76 3.56
CA LEU A 618 -18.83 -2.26 4.87
C LEU A 618 -19.96 -2.35 5.91
N ASN A 619 -21.21 -2.24 5.46
CA ASN A 619 -22.37 -2.34 6.36
C ASN A 619 -22.45 -3.72 7.03
N VAL A 620 -22.99 -3.76 8.24
CA VAL A 620 -23.24 -4.99 8.99
C VAL A 620 -24.19 -5.88 8.20
N ILE A 621 -23.81 -7.15 8.05
CA ILE A 621 -24.59 -8.13 7.31
C ILE A 621 -25.51 -8.86 8.27
N HIS A 622 -26.82 -8.80 8.02
CA HIS A 622 -27.83 -9.55 8.78
C HIS A 622 -28.26 -10.77 7.96
N LEU A 623 -28.06 -11.98 8.50
CA LEU A 623 -28.47 -13.25 7.88
C LEU A 623 -29.36 -14.03 8.85
N ASP A 624 -30.59 -14.32 8.44
CA ASP A 624 -31.50 -15.21 9.16
C ASP A 624 -31.46 -16.64 8.57
N GLY A 625 -31.25 -17.63 9.43
CA GLY A 625 -31.45 -19.06 9.11
C GLY A 625 -30.41 -19.77 8.24
N MET A 626 -30.51 -21.11 8.25
CA MET A 626 -29.72 -22.18 7.59
C MET A 626 -28.31 -22.54 8.10
N ALA A 627 -28.10 -23.86 8.16
CA ALA A 627 -27.05 -24.61 8.87
C ALA A 627 -25.81 -24.91 8.00
N GLU A 628 -25.21 -23.89 7.39
CA GLU A 628 -23.91 -24.08 6.73
C GLU A 628 -22.78 -23.96 7.78
N ARG A 629 -22.11 -25.09 8.05
CA ARG A 629 -21.00 -25.15 9.01
C ARG A 629 -19.68 -24.76 8.34
N SER A 630 -18.85 -24.02 9.07
CA SER A 630 -17.44 -23.84 8.71
C SER A 630 -16.77 -25.21 8.74
N THR A 631 -16.16 -25.63 7.62
CA THR A 631 -15.62 -27.00 7.54
C THR A 631 -14.13 -27.10 7.82
N ASN A 632 -13.30 -26.06 7.68
CA ASN A 632 -11.84 -26.12 7.91
C ASN A 632 -11.18 -24.71 7.82
N ALA A 633 -11.31 -23.84 8.83
CA ALA A 633 -10.58 -22.56 8.84
C ALA A 633 -9.17 -22.73 9.43
N ASN A 634 -8.14 -22.11 8.81
CA ASN A 634 -6.79 -22.03 9.40
C ASN A 634 -6.87 -21.26 10.73
N LEU A 635 -6.24 -21.77 11.80
CA LEU A 635 -6.22 -21.12 13.10
C LEU A 635 -5.43 -19.80 13.11
N GLU A 636 -4.37 -19.74 12.30
CA GLU A 636 -3.32 -18.71 12.41
C GLU A 636 -3.84 -17.26 12.38
N PRO A 637 -4.72 -16.83 11.44
CA PRO A 637 -5.26 -15.46 11.43
C PRO A 637 -5.95 -15.03 12.74
N SER A 638 -6.87 -15.85 13.25
CA SER A 638 -7.58 -15.57 14.50
C SER A 638 -6.63 -15.57 15.70
N ARG A 639 -5.67 -16.50 15.72
CA ARG A 639 -4.67 -16.58 16.80
C ARG A 639 -3.79 -15.33 16.82
N GLU A 640 -3.22 -14.96 15.68
CA GLU A 640 -2.32 -13.79 15.58
C GLU A 640 -3.03 -12.48 15.91
N ALA A 641 -4.24 -12.27 15.37
CA ALA A 641 -5.02 -11.08 15.69
C ALA A 641 -5.41 -11.02 17.18
N THR A 642 -5.71 -12.17 17.80
CA THR A 642 -5.98 -12.26 19.25
C THR A 642 -4.72 -11.99 20.08
N LEU A 643 -3.56 -12.49 19.66
CA LEU A 643 -2.27 -12.19 20.30
C LEU A 643 -1.96 -10.70 20.27
N ARG A 644 -2.18 -10.03 19.14
CA ARG A 644 -2.03 -8.56 19.03
C ARG A 644 -2.99 -7.80 19.94
N MET A 645 -4.25 -8.25 20.02
CA MET A 645 -5.21 -7.68 20.97
C MET A 645 -4.74 -7.82 22.41
N ILE A 646 -4.22 -9.00 22.79
CA ILE A 646 -3.70 -9.24 24.14
C ILE A 646 -2.46 -8.38 24.41
N ASN A 647 -1.55 -8.24 23.44
CA ASN A 647 -0.41 -7.33 23.55
C ASN A 647 -0.87 -5.93 23.96
N TYR A 648 -1.86 -5.43 23.22
CA TYR A 648 -2.37 -4.10 23.43
C TYR A 648 -3.14 -3.98 24.76
N CYS A 649 -3.88 -5.01 25.16
CA CYS A 649 -4.57 -5.01 26.45
C CYS A 649 -3.61 -4.94 27.63
N MET A 650 -2.39 -5.49 27.52
CA MET A 650 -1.36 -5.47 28.57
C MET A 650 -0.69 -4.10 28.74
N GLU A 651 -0.84 -3.18 27.79
CA GLU A 651 -0.22 -1.87 27.87
C GLU A 651 -1.20 -0.87 28.49
N ASP A 652 -0.79 -0.21 29.57
CA ASP A 652 -1.61 0.81 30.24
C ASP A 652 -1.60 2.14 29.46
N MET A 653 -2.25 3.18 29.98
CA MET A 653 -2.23 4.51 29.34
C MET A 653 -0.82 5.11 29.13
N ALA A 654 0.19 4.67 29.89
CA ALA A 654 1.58 5.09 29.77
C ALA A 654 2.35 4.33 28.68
N GLY A 655 1.86 3.15 28.27
CA GLY A 655 2.65 2.20 27.50
C GLY A 655 3.44 1.24 28.36
N ASP A 656 3.29 1.30 29.69
CA ASP A 656 3.89 0.33 30.58
C ASP A 656 3.13 -0.99 30.45
N ARG A 657 3.88 -2.09 30.30
CA ARG A 657 3.32 -3.43 30.21
C ARG A 657 3.07 -3.96 31.61
N ASP A 658 1.82 -4.31 31.88
CA ASP A 658 1.44 -4.99 33.11
C ASP A 658 0.42 -6.08 32.83
N THR A 659 0.74 -7.28 33.29
CA THR A 659 -0.10 -8.46 33.14
C THR A 659 -1.32 -8.45 34.07
N GLU A 660 -1.38 -7.55 35.06
CA GLU A 660 -2.57 -7.28 35.88
C GLU A 660 -3.60 -6.40 35.14
N VAL A 661 -3.16 -5.67 34.11
CA VAL A 661 -4.04 -4.87 33.22
C VAL A 661 -4.74 -5.76 32.19
N LEU A 662 -4.28 -7.01 32.02
CA LEU A 662 -4.91 -8.02 31.18
C LEU A 662 -6.20 -8.53 31.86
N ILE A 663 -7.30 -7.80 31.68
CA ILE A 663 -8.65 -8.14 32.18
C ILE A 663 -9.23 -9.32 31.35
N ILE A 664 -8.54 -10.46 31.33
CA ILE A 664 -8.94 -11.72 30.68
C ILE A 664 -8.55 -12.89 31.60
N PRO A 665 -9.52 -13.50 32.32
CA PRO A 665 -9.25 -14.65 33.17
C PRO A 665 -8.63 -15.83 32.41
N GLY A 666 -7.61 -16.47 32.97
CA GLY A 666 -7.00 -17.68 32.40
C GLY A 666 -6.09 -17.48 31.18
N ALA A 667 -5.89 -16.25 30.71
CA ALA A 667 -5.08 -15.97 29.53
C ALA A 667 -3.63 -16.50 29.67
N ARG A 668 -2.97 -16.32 30.82
CA ARG A 668 -1.55 -16.69 30.99
C ARG A 668 -1.25 -18.18 30.75
N THR A 669 -2.23 -19.06 30.91
CA THR A 669 -2.07 -20.52 30.74
C THR A 669 -2.73 -21.05 29.48
N HIS A 670 -3.32 -20.19 28.65
CA HIS A 670 -4.12 -20.62 27.52
C HIS A 670 -3.25 -21.16 26.36
N PRO A 671 -3.64 -22.26 25.68
CA PRO A 671 -2.83 -22.87 24.62
C PRO A 671 -2.45 -21.94 23.46
N TRP A 672 -3.35 -21.05 23.01
CA TRP A 672 -3.03 -20.06 21.95
C TRP A 672 -1.89 -19.12 22.34
N LEU A 673 -1.68 -18.93 23.64
CA LEU A 673 -0.76 -17.98 24.23
C LEU A 673 0.59 -18.63 24.61
N LYS A 674 0.68 -19.96 24.53
CA LYS A 674 1.88 -20.73 24.86
C LYS A 674 3.03 -20.40 23.89
N GLY A 675 4.18 -20.00 24.45
CA GLY A 675 5.41 -19.70 23.70
C GLY A 675 5.42 -18.33 23.01
N TRP A 676 4.43 -17.48 23.26
CA TRP A 676 4.43 -16.12 22.73
C TRP A 676 5.32 -15.22 23.58
N ARG A 677 6.39 -14.70 22.98
CA ARG A 677 7.43 -13.89 23.67
C ARG A 677 6.89 -12.61 24.33
N GLY A 678 5.67 -12.18 23.99
CA GLY A 678 5.03 -10.99 24.59
C GLY A 678 4.46 -11.21 26.00
N LEU A 679 4.40 -12.45 26.50
CA LEU A 679 3.87 -12.74 27.85
C LEU A 679 4.94 -12.91 28.93
N GLU A 680 6.21 -12.90 28.53
CA GLU A 680 7.35 -12.91 29.45
C GLU A 680 7.62 -11.45 29.84
N GLY A 681 6.98 -11.00 30.92
CA GLY A 681 7.24 -9.72 31.58
C GLY A 681 8.28 -9.84 32.67
#